data_AF-A0A926BRC4-F1
#
_entry.id   AF-A0A926BRC4-F1
#
_cell.length_a   1.000
_cell.length_b   1.000
_cell.length_c   1.000
_cell.angle_alpha   90.00
_cell.angle_beta   90.00
_cell.angle_gamma   90.00
#
_symmetry.space_group_name_H-M   'P 1'
#
loop_
_entity.id
_entity.type
_entity.pdbx_description
1 polymer ?
#
loop_
_entity_poly.entity_id
_entity_poly.type
_entity_poly.pdbx_seq_one_letter_code
_entity_poly.pdbx_strand_id
1 'polypeptide(L)'
;MNGFFTVLLFELRLKFRQVSTYAFFAALFGLVFATMTSDASVSFGSGGAVKANSPYTIFIVGNIFTVLGGMILSATMGTAVYRDFEANAHELFFTTGVGKAGYFLGRFFGSYLVTAFVFLAVPLGILLATFAPWVAEGTFGAFRADAYLSFIGVFLLPNLLFVGALFFVWGAITRNLLAIYAQSVVLFVAWAVSITLITAFNNDTVGAIVDPFGITAAVRITRYWTVAEQNNNLIPLTGYVLGNRLFWLAIAAAVMGVGYQLFAFAKTGITWSRRTENRFAPQPLPMASRPLISAPEPAGAFRAFLRLTGFYLREIVTGIPFIVITVAGMILLITIASTSDEVYDTPIYPVTRVMADSIATGFSVFFIVLITFYSGELTWRERVLRVDQIADTTPVPTGAMMLSKIAAVITMLIVLNFVLMVTGMGIQTVKGYFHYEPGLYIAFLFGDIFPHVVALTFLAFFIHSLVNNKAVGHLCMILLYGVFIGLEALGFERQLYLFGSTPSVTYSDMNGFGPFVAPLVWWNLYWLAFAVLLLVAARKLWVRGTATSPLERWRKNGVGTVGAIIAGVAGLAWVGAGAFNTYNTDVLNDYDSGKDLLKLSAKYERDYKATWAKKPMPRITGVSLDVSLYPERRQYTVAGTYILKNKTAVPISEVALDFNNDYVVKKMEWGIPARAGITDTRIGFRTYTLSRPLQPGETTTLTFDLAYEKTGFPNDNLNTDIAANGTFLTMPAPHIGYRSESEIGDESERKKQGLPPRPRRAPVSDKAARQNPYISDDADWIDFEATVRTVPGQIALAPGYLQKEWTENGRRCFRYKMDAPILNFYT
;
A
#
# COMPACT_ATOMS: atom_id res chain seq x y z
N MET A 1 1.19 -53.09 5.53
CA MET A 1 1.40 -51.80 4.84
C MET A 1 1.43 -50.69 5.89
N ASN A 2 2.57 -50.00 6.02
CA ASN A 2 2.87 -49.08 7.13
C ASN A 2 1.76 -48.05 7.35
N GLY A 3 1.24 -47.93 8.58
CA GLY A 3 0.16 -47.00 8.96
C GLY A 3 0.42 -45.54 8.55
N PHE A 4 1.69 -45.17 8.35
CA PHE A 4 2.11 -43.91 7.71
C PHE A 4 1.45 -43.67 6.34
N PHE A 5 1.57 -44.60 5.39
CA PHE A 5 1.06 -44.41 4.03
C PHE A 5 -0.47 -44.36 4.00
N THR A 6 -1.12 -45.12 4.89
CA THR A 6 -2.58 -45.09 5.04
C THR A 6 -3.06 -43.70 5.48
N VAL A 7 -2.44 -43.13 6.50
CA VAL A 7 -2.79 -41.77 6.98
C VAL A 7 -2.43 -40.71 5.95
N LEU A 8 -1.28 -40.83 5.29
CA LEU A 8 -0.83 -39.93 4.24
C LEU A 8 -1.85 -39.87 3.08
N LEU A 9 -2.22 -41.03 2.53
CA LEU A 9 -3.17 -41.13 1.42
C LEU A 9 -4.57 -40.67 1.82
N PHE A 10 -4.99 -40.94 3.06
CA PHE A 10 -6.24 -40.42 3.60
C PHE A 10 -6.25 -38.89 3.62
N GLU A 11 -5.20 -38.28 4.17
CA GLU A 11 -5.09 -36.81 4.27
C GLU A 11 -5.06 -36.15 2.88
N LEU A 12 -4.29 -36.73 1.94
CA LEU A 12 -4.26 -36.27 0.55
C LEU A 12 -5.65 -36.32 -0.10
N ARG A 13 -6.34 -37.47 -0.04
CA ARG A 13 -7.68 -37.62 -0.63
C ARG A 13 -8.68 -36.66 -0.01
N LEU A 14 -8.59 -36.45 1.31
CA LEU A 14 -9.48 -35.56 2.03
C LEU A 14 -9.27 -34.11 1.61
N LYS A 15 -8.04 -33.60 1.65
CA LYS A 15 -7.74 -32.21 1.31
C LYS A 15 -7.91 -31.89 -0.17
N PHE A 16 -7.62 -32.80 -1.10
CA PHE A 16 -7.93 -32.60 -2.52
C PHE A 16 -9.43 -32.66 -2.83
N ARG A 17 -10.29 -33.16 -1.93
CA ARG A 17 -11.74 -33.02 -2.06
C ARG A 17 -12.28 -31.71 -1.48
N GLN A 18 -11.47 -30.96 -0.73
CA GLN A 18 -11.90 -29.71 -0.12
C GLN A 18 -11.81 -28.56 -1.14
N VAL A 19 -12.92 -27.82 -1.28
CA VAL A 19 -12.98 -26.62 -2.14
C VAL A 19 -11.93 -25.59 -1.74
N SER A 20 -11.63 -25.46 -0.44
CA SER A 20 -10.64 -24.52 0.08
C SER A 20 -9.25 -24.70 -0.53
N THR A 21 -8.83 -25.93 -0.84
CA THR A 21 -7.52 -26.20 -1.44
C THR A 21 -7.38 -25.52 -2.81
N TYR A 22 -8.35 -25.74 -3.69
CA TYR A 22 -8.37 -25.11 -5.01
C TYR A 22 -8.63 -23.62 -4.95
N ALA A 23 -9.40 -23.18 -3.95
CA ALA A 23 -9.68 -21.77 -3.77
C ALA A 23 -8.43 -20.99 -3.32
N PHE A 24 -7.61 -21.56 -2.42
CA PHE A 24 -6.30 -20.99 -2.06
C PHE A 24 -5.32 -21.02 -3.24
N PHE A 25 -5.29 -22.12 -4.01
CA PHE A 25 -4.49 -22.20 -5.23
C PHE A 25 -4.89 -21.10 -6.22
N ALA A 26 -6.18 -20.97 -6.52
CA ALA A 26 -6.70 -19.96 -7.46
C ALA A 26 -6.45 -18.53 -6.96
N ALA A 27 -6.55 -18.30 -5.65
CA ALA A 27 -6.26 -17.00 -5.06
C ALA A 27 -4.79 -16.60 -5.22
N LEU A 28 -3.86 -17.49 -4.82
CA LEU A 28 -2.42 -17.23 -4.99
C LEU A 28 -2.06 -17.11 -6.48
N PHE A 29 -2.59 -18.00 -7.31
CA PHE A 29 -2.37 -17.97 -8.75
C PHE A 29 -2.83 -16.64 -9.35
N GLY A 30 -4.07 -16.24 -9.06
CA GLY A 30 -4.66 -15.01 -9.59
C GLY A 30 -3.92 -13.76 -9.14
N LEU A 31 -3.50 -13.69 -7.87
CA LEU A 31 -2.78 -12.53 -7.34
C LEU A 31 -1.38 -12.42 -7.96
N VAL A 32 -0.66 -13.55 -8.09
CA VAL A 32 0.65 -13.57 -8.76
C VAL A 32 0.52 -13.26 -10.25
N PHE A 33 -0.43 -13.88 -10.95
CA PHE A 33 -0.69 -13.65 -12.36
C PHE A 33 -1.06 -12.19 -12.62
N ALA A 34 -1.95 -11.59 -11.84
CA ALA A 34 -2.31 -10.17 -11.95
C ALA A 34 -1.10 -9.25 -11.71
N THR A 35 -0.26 -9.57 -10.73
CA THR A 35 0.96 -8.79 -10.43
C THR A 35 1.98 -8.90 -11.55
N MET A 36 2.15 -10.10 -12.13
CA MET A 36 3.11 -10.33 -13.21
C MET A 36 2.64 -9.83 -14.57
N THR A 37 1.34 -9.64 -14.75
CA THR A 37 0.77 -9.11 -16.01
C THR A 37 0.49 -7.61 -15.96
N SER A 38 0.81 -6.95 -14.85
CA SER A 38 0.69 -5.50 -14.66
C SER A 38 2.04 -4.80 -14.71
N ASP A 39 2.02 -3.46 -14.74
CA ASP A 39 3.22 -2.63 -14.74
C ASP A 39 4.01 -2.75 -13.42
N ALA A 40 3.38 -3.27 -12.35
CA ALA A 40 4.06 -3.64 -11.10
C ALA A 40 5.18 -4.68 -11.31
N SER A 41 5.03 -5.59 -12.29
CA SER A 41 6.06 -6.58 -12.63
C SER A 41 7.42 -5.96 -12.99
N VAL A 42 7.40 -4.74 -13.53
CA VAL A 42 8.58 -3.95 -13.91
C VAL A 42 9.26 -3.33 -12.70
N SER A 43 8.48 -2.91 -11.69
CA SER A 43 9.00 -2.30 -10.46
C SER A 43 9.81 -3.29 -9.61
N PHE A 44 9.45 -4.58 -9.61
CA PHE A 44 10.19 -5.62 -8.89
C PHE A 44 11.57 -5.93 -9.50
N GLY A 45 11.82 -5.50 -10.74
CA GLY A 45 13.04 -5.79 -11.51
C GLY A 45 14.07 -4.65 -11.58
N SER A 46 14.09 -3.67 -10.67
CA SER A 46 15.00 -2.51 -10.82
C SER A 46 14.69 -1.69 -12.10
N GLY A 47 13.41 -1.58 -12.46
CA GLY A 47 12.95 -0.99 -13.71
C GLY A 47 12.98 -1.98 -14.89
N GLY A 48 12.48 -1.56 -16.06
CA GLY A 48 12.25 -2.39 -17.25
C GLY A 48 13.45 -3.14 -17.85
N ALA A 49 14.63 -2.96 -17.27
CA ALA A 49 15.88 -3.57 -17.69
C ALA A 49 16.00 -5.04 -17.26
N VAL A 50 15.49 -5.42 -16.07
CA VAL A 50 15.45 -6.82 -15.64
C VAL A 50 14.13 -7.43 -16.07
N LYS A 51 14.18 -8.62 -16.68
CA LYS A 51 13.02 -9.33 -17.19
C LYS A 51 12.17 -9.85 -16.04
N ALA A 52 10.85 -9.79 -16.22
CA ALA A 52 9.89 -10.19 -15.19
C ALA A 52 9.94 -11.70 -14.86
N ASN A 53 10.42 -12.54 -15.79
CA ASN A 53 10.68 -13.97 -15.57
C ASN A 53 12.18 -14.31 -15.44
N SER A 54 13.03 -13.33 -15.09
CA SER A 54 14.43 -13.60 -14.78
C SER A 54 14.56 -14.46 -13.52
N PRO A 55 15.67 -15.20 -13.33
CA PRO A 55 15.91 -15.94 -12.09
C PRO A 55 15.82 -15.07 -10.84
N TYR A 56 16.31 -13.82 -10.92
CA TYR A 56 16.24 -12.86 -9.82
C TYR A 56 14.80 -12.45 -9.51
N THR A 57 14.01 -12.06 -10.52
CA THR A 57 12.61 -11.63 -10.31
C THR A 57 11.73 -12.79 -9.84
N ILE A 58 11.89 -14.00 -10.40
CA ILE A 58 11.17 -15.20 -9.94
C ILE A 58 11.43 -15.44 -8.46
N PHE A 59 12.68 -15.27 -8.02
CA PHE A 59 13.05 -15.41 -6.61
C PHE A 59 12.41 -14.34 -5.72
N ILE A 60 12.52 -13.06 -6.08
CA ILE A 60 12.00 -11.94 -5.27
C ILE A 60 10.48 -12.03 -5.16
N VAL A 61 9.80 -12.07 -6.30
CA VAL A 61 8.33 -12.17 -6.35
C VAL A 61 7.88 -13.47 -5.68
N GLY A 62 8.52 -14.59 -6.01
CA GLY A 62 8.19 -15.88 -5.43
C GLY A 62 8.27 -15.90 -3.91
N ASN A 63 9.30 -15.29 -3.31
CA ASN A 63 9.43 -15.21 -1.85
C ASN A 63 8.45 -14.22 -1.22
N ILE A 64 8.19 -13.06 -1.82
CA ILE A 64 7.17 -12.10 -1.34
C ILE A 64 5.83 -12.82 -1.18
N PHE A 65 5.39 -13.54 -2.21
CA PHE A 65 4.14 -14.30 -2.17
C PHE A 65 4.19 -15.51 -1.24
N THR A 66 5.37 -16.07 -0.98
CA THR A 66 5.55 -17.12 0.03
C THR A 66 5.34 -16.56 1.44
N VAL A 67 5.89 -15.37 1.73
CA VAL A 67 5.71 -14.66 3.01
C VAL A 67 4.24 -14.26 3.20
N LEU A 68 3.64 -13.60 2.20
CA LEU A 68 2.22 -13.19 2.25
C LEU A 68 1.27 -14.40 2.34
N GLY A 69 1.64 -15.51 1.71
CA GLY A 69 0.93 -16.78 1.81
C GLY A 69 1.00 -17.44 3.20
N GLY A 70 1.74 -16.89 4.16
CA GLY A 70 1.88 -17.45 5.52
C GLY A 70 0.55 -17.74 6.23
N MET A 71 -0.52 -16.98 5.94
CA MET A 71 -1.86 -17.27 6.46
C MET A 71 -2.49 -18.53 5.85
N ILE A 72 -2.32 -18.72 4.54
CA ILE A 72 -2.76 -19.93 3.85
C ILE A 72 -1.99 -21.12 4.41
N LEU A 73 -0.69 -20.96 4.63
CA LEU A 73 0.18 -21.98 5.21
C LEU A 73 -0.25 -22.36 6.64
N SER A 74 -0.60 -21.38 7.47
CA SER A 74 -1.19 -21.60 8.81
C SER A 74 -2.51 -22.38 8.72
N ALA A 75 -3.40 -22.00 7.79
CA ALA A 75 -4.68 -22.66 7.60
C ALA A 75 -4.56 -24.09 7.06
N THR A 76 -3.59 -24.40 6.20
CA THR A 76 -3.41 -25.74 5.62
C THR A 76 -2.61 -26.66 6.53
N MET A 77 -1.54 -26.17 7.17
CA MET A 77 -0.64 -26.98 8.01
C MET A 77 -1.09 -27.07 9.46
N GLY A 78 -1.51 -25.95 10.06
CA GLY A 78 -1.85 -25.90 11.48
C GLY A 78 -3.16 -26.64 11.83
N THR A 79 -4.09 -26.71 10.88
CA THR A 79 -5.40 -27.37 11.10
C THR A 79 -5.38 -28.88 10.93
N ALA A 80 -4.28 -29.46 10.43
CA ALA A 80 -4.21 -30.87 10.03
C ALA A 80 -4.56 -31.86 11.16
N VAL A 81 -4.05 -31.59 12.38
CA VAL A 81 -4.35 -32.36 13.59
C VAL A 81 -5.55 -31.78 14.33
N TYR A 82 -5.67 -30.45 14.39
CA TYR A 82 -6.77 -29.76 15.07
C TYR A 82 -8.15 -30.17 14.54
N ARG A 83 -8.30 -30.38 13.23
CA ARG A 83 -9.57 -30.76 12.59
C ARG A 83 -10.17 -32.03 13.20
N ASP A 84 -9.34 -32.99 13.60
CA ASP A 84 -9.82 -34.23 14.21
C ASP A 84 -10.43 -33.98 15.61
N PHE A 85 -9.95 -32.96 16.33
CA PHE A 85 -10.50 -32.53 17.61
C PHE A 85 -11.78 -31.72 17.41
N GLU A 86 -11.79 -30.77 16.48
CA GLU A 86 -12.95 -29.95 16.14
C GLU A 86 -14.15 -30.81 15.68
N ALA A 87 -13.88 -31.86 14.90
CA ALA A 87 -14.91 -32.80 14.45
C ALA A 87 -15.29 -33.86 15.50
N ASN A 88 -14.66 -33.87 16.69
CA ASN A 88 -14.74 -34.94 17.68
C ASN A 88 -14.40 -36.35 17.13
N ALA A 89 -13.65 -36.43 16.04
CA ALA A 89 -13.26 -37.68 15.40
C ALA A 89 -11.97 -38.29 15.97
N HIS A 90 -11.20 -37.52 16.74
CA HIS A 90 -9.93 -37.94 17.34
C HIS A 90 -10.04 -39.23 18.17
N GLU A 91 -11.14 -39.44 18.90
CA GLU A 91 -11.37 -40.66 19.69
C GLU A 91 -11.37 -41.92 18.79
N LEU A 92 -11.96 -41.83 17.59
CA LEU A 92 -11.99 -42.94 16.62
C LEU A 92 -10.60 -43.24 16.06
N PHE A 93 -9.81 -42.21 15.73
CA PHE A 93 -8.46 -42.38 15.20
C PHE A 93 -7.50 -42.97 16.25
N PHE A 94 -7.64 -42.57 17.51
CA PHE A 94 -6.75 -43.00 18.59
C PHE A 94 -6.98 -44.46 19.00
N THR A 95 -8.16 -45.02 18.68
CA THR A 95 -8.46 -46.44 18.88
C THR A 95 -8.03 -47.34 17.72
N THR A 96 -7.50 -46.78 16.63
CA THR A 96 -6.98 -47.59 15.51
C THR A 96 -5.60 -48.17 15.82
N GLY A 97 -5.19 -49.23 15.11
CA GLY A 97 -3.83 -49.81 15.20
C GLY A 97 -2.70 -48.93 14.62
N VAL A 98 -2.95 -47.64 14.35
CA VAL A 98 -1.96 -46.73 13.77
C VAL A 98 -1.05 -46.20 14.88
N GLY A 99 0.25 -46.52 14.80
CA GLY A 99 1.25 -46.01 15.74
C GLY A 99 1.44 -44.49 15.66
N LYS A 100 1.96 -43.90 16.76
CA LYS A 100 2.21 -42.45 16.91
C LYS A 100 2.98 -41.84 15.72
N ALA A 101 4.06 -42.48 15.27
CA ALA A 101 4.84 -42.02 14.13
C ALA A 101 4.04 -42.03 12.81
N GLY A 102 3.26 -43.08 12.57
CA GLY A 102 2.42 -43.19 11.38
C GLY A 102 1.35 -42.11 11.32
N TYR A 103 0.70 -41.82 12.45
CA TYR A 103 -0.29 -40.76 12.55
C TYR A 103 0.34 -39.37 12.38
N PHE A 104 1.36 -39.04 13.18
CA PHE A 104 1.96 -37.71 13.21
C PHE A 104 2.65 -37.34 11.89
N LEU A 105 3.54 -38.19 11.39
CA LEU A 105 4.27 -37.93 10.15
C LEU A 105 3.34 -38.04 8.92
N GLY A 106 2.37 -38.97 8.94
CA GLY A 106 1.41 -39.11 7.85
C GLY A 106 0.57 -37.86 7.65
N ARG A 107 0.07 -37.26 8.75
CA ARG A 107 -0.68 -35.99 8.70
C ARG A 107 0.20 -34.81 8.28
N PHE A 108 1.44 -34.76 8.77
CA PHE A 108 2.39 -33.72 8.40
C PHE A 108 2.70 -33.75 6.90
N PHE A 109 3.20 -34.87 6.37
CA PHE A 109 3.57 -34.97 4.96
C PHE A 109 2.36 -34.87 4.03
N GLY A 110 1.19 -35.36 4.45
CA GLY A 110 -0.05 -35.22 3.67
C GLY A 110 -0.47 -33.75 3.53
N SER A 111 -0.37 -33.00 4.63
CA SER A 111 -0.66 -31.57 4.62
C SER A 111 0.43 -30.76 3.89
N TYR A 112 1.69 -31.16 4.03
CA TYR A 112 2.84 -30.54 3.37
C TYR A 112 2.74 -30.68 1.84
N LEU A 113 2.42 -31.85 1.31
CA LEU A 113 2.28 -32.07 -0.13
C LEU A 113 1.12 -31.28 -0.73
N VAL A 114 -0.01 -31.20 -0.03
CA VAL A 114 -1.14 -30.37 -0.48
C VAL A 114 -0.78 -28.89 -0.43
N THR A 115 -0.09 -28.46 0.62
CA THR A 115 0.39 -27.08 0.74
C THR A 115 1.39 -26.75 -0.37
N ALA A 116 2.34 -27.63 -0.65
CA ALA A 116 3.27 -27.48 -1.76
C ALA A 116 2.50 -27.33 -3.08
N PHE A 117 1.47 -28.16 -3.33
CA PHE A 117 0.58 -28.00 -4.47
C PHE A 117 -0.09 -26.62 -4.52
N VAL A 118 -0.65 -26.14 -3.41
CA VAL A 118 -1.27 -24.80 -3.33
C VAL A 118 -0.26 -23.71 -3.68
N PHE A 119 0.97 -23.80 -3.20
CA PHE A 119 2.02 -22.80 -3.44
C PHE A 119 2.72 -22.94 -4.80
N LEU A 120 2.58 -24.07 -5.51
CA LEU A 120 2.97 -24.16 -6.92
C LEU A 120 2.15 -23.20 -7.80
N ALA A 121 1.03 -22.68 -7.30
CA ALA A 121 0.31 -21.56 -7.90
C ALA A 121 1.21 -20.33 -8.14
N VAL A 122 2.22 -20.10 -7.31
CA VAL A 122 3.13 -18.95 -7.43
C VAL A 122 4.02 -19.05 -8.67
N PRO A 123 4.91 -20.06 -8.80
CA PRO A 123 5.70 -20.20 -10.02
C PRO A 123 4.82 -20.43 -11.26
N LEU A 124 3.65 -21.08 -11.12
CA LEU A 124 2.71 -21.23 -12.24
C LEU A 124 2.09 -19.89 -12.66
N GLY A 125 1.76 -19.01 -11.72
CA GLY A 125 1.26 -17.67 -11.99
C GLY A 125 2.26 -16.81 -12.76
N ILE A 126 3.54 -16.88 -12.35
CA ILE A 126 4.63 -16.21 -13.07
C ILE A 126 4.80 -16.80 -14.48
N LEU A 127 4.77 -18.13 -14.60
CA LEU A 127 4.89 -18.81 -15.89
C LEU A 127 3.73 -18.46 -16.82
N LEU A 128 2.49 -18.55 -16.36
CA LEU A 128 1.34 -18.29 -17.23
C LEU A 128 1.22 -16.80 -17.59
N ALA A 129 1.72 -15.90 -16.75
CA ALA A 129 1.82 -14.48 -17.09
C ALA A 129 2.70 -14.22 -18.31
N THR A 130 3.69 -15.08 -18.63
CA THR A 130 4.52 -14.91 -19.84
C THR A 130 3.74 -15.06 -21.14
N PHE A 131 2.56 -15.69 -21.09
CA PHE A 131 1.68 -15.88 -22.25
C PHE A 131 0.56 -14.84 -22.34
N ALA A 132 0.52 -13.85 -21.44
CA ALA A 132 -0.50 -12.83 -21.44
C ALA A 132 -0.32 -11.86 -22.63
N PRO A 133 -1.28 -11.78 -23.58
CA PRO A 133 -1.11 -11.03 -24.82
C PRO A 133 -1.15 -9.51 -24.64
N TRP A 134 -1.62 -9.02 -23.50
CA TRP A 134 -1.68 -7.59 -23.17
C TRP A 134 -0.40 -7.06 -22.51
N VAL A 135 0.56 -7.94 -22.18
CA VAL A 135 1.85 -7.52 -21.62
C VAL A 135 2.81 -7.17 -22.75
N ALA A 136 3.59 -6.13 -22.56
CA ALA A 136 4.46 -5.61 -23.61
C ALA A 136 5.58 -6.56 -24.02
N GLU A 137 5.87 -6.57 -25.32
CA GLU A 137 6.92 -7.40 -25.88
C GLU A 137 8.29 -7.09 -25.25
N GLY A 138 8.96 -8.13 -24.74
CA GLY A 138 10.26 -8.01 -24.09
C GLY A 138 10.23 -7.66 -22.61
N THR A 139 9.05 -7.57 -21.98
CA THR A 139 8.91 -7.59 -20.51
C THR A 139 9.41 -8.93 -19.95
N PHE A 140 9.06 -10.01 -20.63
CA PHE A 140 9.55 -11.36 -20.35
C PHE A 140 10.71 -11.74 -21.29
N GLY A 141 11.70 -12.45 -20.74
CA GLY A 141 12.75 -13.14 -21.49
C GLY A 141 12.34 -14.55 -21.89
N ALA A 142 13.30 -15.31 -22.45
CA ALA A 142 13.07 -16.71 -22.83
C ALA A 142 12.66 -17.58 -21.63
N PHE A 143 11.78 -18.56 -21.86
CA PHE A 143 11.41 -19.51 -20.82
C PHE A 143 12.63 -20.32 -20.36
N ARG A 144 12.82 -20.38 -19.04
CA ARG A 144 13.96 -21.02 -18.40
C ARG A 144 13.51 -21.93 -17.27
N ALA A 145 13.31 -23.21 -17.59
CA ALA A 145 12.84 -24.21 -16.62
C ALA A 145 13.76 -24.31 -15.39
N ASP A 146 15.07 -24.12 -15.57
CA ASP A 146 16.07 -24.12 -14.52
C ASP A 146 15.81 -23.02 -13.47
N ALA A 147 15.35 -21.83 -13.87
CA ALA A 147 15.03 -20.74 -12.96
C ALA A 147 13.84 -21.07 -12.05
N TYR A 148 12.76 -21.63 -12.62
CA TYR A 148 11.59 -22.05 -11.86
C TYR A 148 11.90 -23.22 -10.92
N LEU A 149 12.62 -24.24 -11.41
CA LEU A 149 13.01 -25.39 -10.61
C LEU A 149 13.97 -25.01 -9.48
N SER A 150 14.91 -24.09 -9.75
CA SER A 150 15.81 -23.54 -8.74
C SER A 150 15.03 -22.84 -7.63
N PHE A 151 14.08 -21.95 -7.97
CA PHE A 151 13.23 -21.31 -6.98
C PHE A 151 12.42 -22.32 -6.16
N ILE A 152 11.77 -23.30 -6.82
CA ILE A 152 10.95 -24.32 -6.16
C ILE A 152 11.80 -25.13 -5.18
N GLY A 153 12.94 -25.65 -5.63
CA GLY A 153 13.78 -26.56 -4.86
C GLY A 153 14.59 -25.88 -3.76
N VAL A 154 15.16 -24.70 -4.04
CA VAL A 154 16.07 -24.00 -3.12
C VAL A 154 15.31 -23.15 -2.11
N PHE A 155 14.22 -22.49 -2.52
CA PHE A 155 13.54 -21.52 -1.67
C PHE A 155 12.15 -21.99 -1.26
N LEU A 156 11.26 -22.28 -2.22
CA LEU A 156 9.86 -22.57 -1.92
C LEU A 156 9.69 -23.77 -0.99
N LEU A 157 10.19 -24.94 -1.38
CA LEU A 157 10.01 -26.18 -0.59
C LEU A 157 10.66 -26.10 0.79
N PRO A 158 11.92 -25.62 0.95
CA PRO A 158 12.53 -25.45 2.28
C PRO A 158 11.76 -24.46 3.16
N ASN A 159 11.28 -23.34 2.60
CA ASN A 159 10.48 -22.36 3.34
C ASN A 159 9.17 -22.98 3.84
N LEU A 160 8.46 -23.70 2.96
CA LEU A 160 7.23 -24.41 3.33
C LEU A 160 7.48 -25.51 4.37
N LEU A 161 8.63 -26.18 4.32
CA LEU A 161 8.96 -27.23 5.27
C LEU A 161 9.19 -26.65 6.67
N PHE A 162 10.00 -25.60 6.78
CA PHE A 162 10.27 -24.93 8.07
C PHE A 162 9.00 -24.32 8.66
N VAL A 163 8.34 -23.44 7.90
CA VAL A 163 7.17 -22.72 8.41
C VAL A 163 5.99 -23.68 8.60
N GLY A 164 5.83 -24.66 7.72
CA GLY A 164 4.83 -25.72 7.86
C GLY A 164 5.06 -26.60 9.08
N ALA A 165 6.31 -26.97 9.39
CA ALA A 165 6.65 -27.68 10.63
C ALA A 165 6.27 -26.87 11.87
N LEU A 166 6.59 -25.57 11.86
CA LEU A 166 6.26 -24.65 12.95
C LEU A 166 4.74 -24.59 13.21
N PHE A 167 3.92 -24.39 12.17
CA PHE A 167 2.46 -24.36 12.32
C PHE A 167 1.86 -25.71 12.68
N PHE A 168 2.32 -26.79 12.05
CA PHE A 168 1.81 -28.14 12.31
C PHE A 168 2.05 -28.57 13.76
N VAL A 169 3.28 -28.41 14.25
CA VAL A 169 3.65 -28.78 15.62
C VAL A 169 2.87 -27.94 16.63
N TRP A 170 2.77 -26.64 16.40
CA TRP A 170 2.00 -25.76 17.28
C TRP A 170 0.52 -26.12 17.32
N GLY A 171 -0.09 -26.39 16.16
CA GLY A 171 -1.48 -26.84 16.08
C GLY A 171 -1.72 -28.20 16.73
N ALA A 172 -0.77 -29.13 16.60
CA ALA A 172 -0.84 -30.45 17.23
C ALA A 172 -0.76 -30.39 18.77
N ILE A 173 0.03 -29.48 19.32
CA ILE A 173 0.23 -29.32 20.77
C ILE A 173 -0.88 -28.48 21.40
N THR A 174 -1.18 -27.31 20.83
CA THR A 174 -2.13 -26.34 21.41
C THR A 174 -3.58 -26.76 21.18
N ARG A 175 -3.86 -27.40 20.04
CA ARG A 175 -5.22 -27.80 19.61
C ARG A 175 -6.21 -26.63 19.70
N ASN A 176 -5.72 -25.44 19.38
CA ASN A 176 -6.49 -24.20 19.44
C ASN A 176 -6.30 -23.43 18.14
N LEU A 177 -7.39 -23.29 17.38
CA LEU A 177 -7.40 -22.56 16.12
C LEU A 177 -6.90 -21.11 16.28
N LEU A 178 -7.25 -20.47 17.41
CA LEU A 178 -6.82 -19.11 17.72
C LEU A 178 -5.30 -19.01 17.90
N ALA A 179 -4.68 -20.03 18.50
CA ALA A 179 -3.23 -20.06 18.71
C ALA A 179 -2.46 -20.28 17.39
N ILE A 180 -3.03 -21.09 16.48
CA ILE A 180 -2.46 -21.35 15.15
C ILE A 180 -2.46 -20.07 14.30
N TYR A 181 -3.53 -19.28 14.33
CA TYR A 181 -3.58 -18.01 13.58
C TYR A 181 -2.69 -16.93 14.20
N ALA A 182 -2.68 -16.80 15.54
CA ALA A 182 -1.82 -15.84 16.23
C ALA A 182 -0.33 -16.07 15.91
N GLN A 183 0.08 -17.32 15.80
CA GLN A 183 1.45 -17.68 15.40
C GLN A 183 1.84 -17.14 14.02
N SER A 184 0.90 -17.05 13.06
CA SER A 184 1.24 -16.54 11.72
C SER A 184 1.60 -15.06 11.75
N VAL A 185 0.91 -14.30 12.59
CA VAL A 185 1.19 -12.88 12.80
C VAL A 185 2.52 -12.70 13.53
N VAL A 186 2.77 -13.49 14.59
CA VAL A 186 4.05 -13.44 15.31
C VAL A 186 5.22 -13.75 14.40
N LEU A 187 5.11 -14.76 13.53
CA LEU A 187 6.17 -15.11 12.59
C LEU A 187 6.41 -13.98 11.57
N PHE A 188 5.35 -13.39 11.04
CA PHE A 188 5.45 -12.24 10.13
C PHE A 188 6.14 -11.05 10.81
N VAL A 189 5.73 -10.72 12.03
CA VAL A 189 6.35 -9.64 12.82
C VAL A 189 7.81 -9.93 13.13
N ALA A 190 8.11 -11.14 13.62
CA ALA A 190 9.47 -11.53 13.95
C ALA A 190 10.39 -11.43 12.74
N TRP A 191 9.90 -11.84 11.56
CA TRP A 191 10.61 -11.68 10.30
C TRP A 191 10.83 -10.20 9.94
N ALA A 192 9.77 -9.38 9.96
CA ALA A 192 9.84 -7.96 9.62
C ALA A 192 10.81 -7.20 10.56
N VAL A 193 10.68 -7.41 11.88
CA VAL A 193 11.57 -6.84 12.90
C VAL A 193 13.02 -7.26 12.67
N SER A 194 13.24 -8.54 12.39
CA SER A 194 14.60 -9.06 12.13
C SER A 194 15.24 -8.36 10.94
N ILE A 195 14.52 -8.19 9.83
CA ILE A 195 15.04 -7.48 8.66
C ILE A 195 15.36 -6.02 8.99
N THR A 196 14.45 -5.30 9.64
CA THR A 196 14.65 -3.87 9.94
C THR A 196 15.85 -3.65 10.87
N LEU A 197 15.96 -4.42 11.97
CA LEU A 197 17.08 -4.30 12.90
C LEU A 197 18.42 -4.65 12.26
N ILE A 198 18.48 -5.74 11.51
CA ILE A 198 19.71 -6.21 10.87
C ILE A 198 20.22 -5.18 9.85
N THR A 199 19.30 -4.59 9.09
CA THR A 199 19.61 -3.51 8.13
C THR A 199 20.15 -2.30 8.88
N ALA A 200 19.52 -1.90 9.99
CA ALA A 200 19.98 -0.79 10.82
C ALA A 200 21.39 -1.02 11.41
N PHE A 201 21.70 -2.24 11.84
CA PHE A 201 23.02 -2.57 12.38
C PHE A 201 24.10 -2.80 11.31
N ASN A 202 23.79 -2.60 10.01
CA ASN A 202 24.68 -2.87 8.89
C ASN A 202 25.36 -4.26 8.95
N ASN A 203 24.71 -5.24 9.59
CA ASN A 203 25.26 -6.57 9.79
C ASN A 203 24.62 -7.57 8.82
N ASP A 204 24.99 -7.42 7.56
CA ASP A 204 24.52 -8.25 6.45
C ASP A 204 24.77 -9.77 6.66
N THR A 205 25.71 -10.14 7.55
CA THR A 205 26.13 -11.55 7.79
C THR A 205 25.15 -12.26 8.69
N VAL A 206 24.79 -11.64 9.80
CA VAL A 206 23.75 -12.17 10.69
C VAL A 206 22.41 -12.15 9.95
N GLY A 207 22.14 -11.07 9.20
CA GLY A 207 20.98 -10.96 8.32
C GLY A 207 20.75 -12.13 7.40
N ALA A 208 21.81 -12.51 6.69
CA ALA A 208 21.75 -13.61 5.76
C ALA A 208 21.41 -14.95 6.42
N ILE A 209 21.72 -15.17 7.71
CA ILE A 209 21.44 -16.43 8.41
C ILE A 209 20.06 -16.40 9.09
N VAL A 210 19.71 -15.29 9.74
CA VAL A 210 18.50 -15.15 10.56
C VAL A 210 17.23 -14.99 9.72
N ASP A 211 17.33 -14.65 8.43
CA ASP A 211 16.16 -14.59 7.55
C ASP A 211 15.66 -16.00 7.13
N PRO A 212 14.51 -16.50 7.63
CA PRO A 212 13.98 -17.82 7.27
C PRO A 212 13.66 -17.98 5.79
N PHE A 213 13.31 -16.90 5.09
CA PHE A 213 12.94 -16.95 3.68
C PHE A 213 14.15 -16.85 2.75
N GLY A 214 15.31 -16.41 3.26
CA GLY A 214 16.58 -16.35 2.51
C GLY A 214 16.68 -15.16 1.56
N ILE A 215 15.78 -14.18 1.70
CA ILE A 215 15.75 -12.93 0.93
C ILE A 215 17.06 -12.16 1.14
N THR A 216 17.44 -11.94 2.40
CA THR A 216 18.65 -11.20 2.77
C THR A 216 19.92 -11.89 2.27
N ALA A 217 19.97 -13.22 2.35
CA ALA A 217 21.11 -14.00 1.86
C ALA A 217 21.28 -13.88 0.34
N ALA A 218 20.18 -13.99 -0.40
CA ALA A 218 20.19 -13.87 -1.85
C ALA A 218 20.51 -12.45 -2.30
N VAL A 219 19.81 -11.43 -1.77
CA VAL A 219 20.04 -10.01 -2.10
C VAL A 219 21.48 -9.61 -1.84
N ARG A 220 22.11 -10.15 -0.78
CA ARG A 220 23.53 -9.90 -0.51
C ARG A 220 24.45 -10.47 -1.58
N ILE A 221 24.24 -11.73 -2.00
CA ILE A 221 25.06 -12.36 -3.03
C ILE A 221 24.84 -11.69 -4.40
N THR A 222 23.64 -11.18 -4.66
CA THR A 222 23.28 -10.53 -5.92
C THR A 222 23.44 -9.00 -5.90
N ARG A 223 23.94 -8.40 -4.80
CA ARG A 223 24.00 -6.94 -4.59
C ARG A 223 24.72 -6.19 -5.71
N TYR A 224 25.78 -6.80 -6.25
CA TYR A 224 26.62 -6.21 -7.30
C TYR A 224 26.36 -6.81 -8.69
N TRP A 225 25.28 -7.59 -8.85
CA TRP A 225 24.93 -8.11 -10.16
C TRP A 225 24.49 -6.99 -11.10
N THR A 226 25.08 -6.99 -12.29
CA THR A 226 24.59 -6.22 -13.42
C THR A 226 23.21 -6.71 -13.85
N VAL A 227 22.48 -5.89 -14.60
CA VAL A 227 21.19 -6.28 -15.21
C VAL A 227 21.32 -7.57 -16.03
N ALA A 228 22.44 -7.74 -16.75
CA ALA A 228 22.69 -8.94 -17.54
C ALA A 228 22.84 -10.18 -16.65
N GLU A 229 23.50 -10.07 -15.51
CA GLU A 229 23.66 -11.15 -14.53
C GLU A 229 22.33 -11.47 -13.84
N GLN A 230 21.55 -10.47 -13.40
CA GLN A 230 20.22 -10.70 -12.82
C GLN A 230 19.27 -11.44 -13.78
N ASN A 231 19.40 -11.16 -15.09
CA ASN A 231 18.61 -11.82 -16.13
C ASN A 231 19.06 -13.25 -16.43
N ASN A 232 20.35 -13.59 -16.24
CA ASN A 232 20.92 -14.84 -16.75
C ASN A 232 21.45 -15.79 -15.68
N ASN A 233 21.83 -15.32 -14.50
CA ASN A 233 22.45 -16.14 -13.48
C ASN A 233 21.40 -16.68 -12.52
N LEU A 234 21.45 -17.98 -12.24
CA LEU A 234 20.72 -18.55 -11.12
C LEU A 234 21.33 -18.07 -9.82
N ILE A 235 20.50 -17.86 -8.79
CA ILE A 235 21.00 -17.55 -7.45
C ILE A 235 21.80 -18.76 -6.97
N PRO A 236 23.12 -18.62 -6.74
CA PRO A 236 23.96 -19.76 -6.46
C PRO A 236 23.65 -20.31 -5.07
N LEU A 237 23.54 -21.64 -4.97
CA LEU A 237 23.42 -22.34 -3.70
C LEU A 237 24.81 -22.47 -3.05
N THR A 238 25.46 -21.35 -2.77
CA THR A 238 26.79 -21.29 -2.16
C THR A 238 26.83 -20.22 -1.07
N GLY A 239 27.89 -20.25 -0.24
CA GLY A 239 28.13 -19.25 0.80
C GLY A 239 26.91 -19.04 1.70
N TYR A 240 26.40 -17.81 1.73
CA TYR A 240 25.29 -17.40 2.59
C TYR A 240 23.98 -18.11 2.31
N VAL A 241 23.64 -18.37 1.05
CA VAL A 241 22.38 -19.04 0.70
C VAL A 241 22.42 -20.48 1.19
N LEU A 242 23.49 -21.23 0.89
CA LEU A 242 23.62 -22.61 1.36
C LEU A 242 23.60 -22.70 2.89
N GLY A 243 24.39 -21.86 3.58
CA GLY A 243 24.43 -21.83 5.05
C GLY A 243 23.06 -21.55 5.65
N ASN A 244 22.33 -20.60 5.09
CA ASN A 244 20.96 -20.28 5.51
C ASN A 244 19.98 -21.46 5.29
N ARG A 245 20.01 -22.11 4.11
CA ARG A 245 19.13 -23.24 3.81
C ARG A 245 19.38 -24.42 4.77
N LEU A 246 20.65 -24.75 5.02
CA LEU A 246 21.01 -25.81 5.96
C LEU A 246 20.58 -25.49 7.39
N PHE A 247 20.74 -24.23 7.82
CA PHE A 247 20.35 -23.78 9.15
C PHE A 247 18.84 -23.93 9.38
N TRP A 248 18.00 -23.44 8.47
CA TRP A 248 16.54 -23.51 8.62
C TRP A 248 15.97 -24.91 8.41
N LEU A 249 16.60 -25.74 7.57
CA LEU A 249 16.25 -27.16 7.47
C LEU A 249 16.59 -27.92 8.78
N ALA A 250 17.72 -27.60 9.42
CA ALA A 250 18.07 -28.17 10.72
C ALA A 250 17.08 -27.73 11.80
N ILE A 251 16.65 -26.46 11.82
CA ILE A 251 15.61 -25.97 12.73
C ILE A 251 14.28 -26.68 12.44
N ALA A 252 13.87 -26.85 11.19
CA ALA A 252 12.65 -27.58 10.84
C ALA A 252 12.66 -29.02 11.37
N ALA A 253 13.78 -29.72 11.21
CA ALA A 253 13.96 -31.06 11.75
C ALA A 253 13.92 -31.08 13.30
N ALA A 254 14.54 -30.11 13.96
CA ALA A 254 14.49 -29.97 15.41
C ALA A 254 13.07 -29.69 15.93
N VAL A 255 12.34 -28.77 15.30
CA VAL A 255 10.93 -28.45 15.62
C VAL A 255 10.05 -29.69 15.46
N MET A 256 10.21 -30.43 14.36
CA MET A 256 9.48 -31.69 14.15
C MET A 256 9.84 -32.75 15.19
N GLY A 257 11.12 -32.87 15.56
CA GLY A 257 11.60 -33.79 16.60
C GLY A 257 10.99 -33.48 17.96
N VAL A 258 11.02 -32.22 18.39
CA VAL A 258 10.40 -31.75 19.63
C VAL A 258 8.88 -31.95 19.59
N GLY A 259 8.22 -31.58 18.48
CA GLY A 259 6.80 -31.77 18.30
C GLY A 259 6.38 -33.24 18.37
N TYR A 260 7.17 -34.14 17.79
CA TYR A 260 6.95 -35.57 17.89
C TYR A 260 7.08 -36.07 19.33
N GLN A 261 8.06 -35.60 20.10
CA GLN A 261 8.20 -35.98 21.52
C GLN A 261 7.00 -35.51 22.36
N LEU A 262 6.60 -34.24 22.18
CA LEU A 262 5.50 -33.62 22.94
C LEU A 262 4.10 -34.13 22.55
N PHE A 263 3.92 -34.61 21.32
CA PHE A 263 2.63 -35.11 20.87
C PHE A 263 2.21 -36.40 21.61
N ALA A 264 0.97 -36.43 22.10
CA ALA A 264 0.38 -37.60 22.76
C ALA A 264 -1.07 -37.80 22.32
N PHE A 265 -1.53 -39.06 22.30
CA PHE A 265 -2.93 -39.45 22.08
C PHE A 265 -3.80 -39.16 23.33
N ALA A 266 -3.74 -37.92 23.81
CA ALA A 266 -4.53 -37.44 24.95
C ALA A 266 -5.78 -36.69 24.46
N LYS A 267 -6.82 -36.58 25.30
CA LYS A 267 -8.08 -35.88 24.99
C LYS A 267 -7.92 -34.35 24.97
N THR A 268 -7.07 -33.80 25.84
CA THR A 268 -6.77 -32.36 25.93
C THR A 268 -5.32 -32.07 25.58
N GLY A 269 -5.06 -30.94 24.91
CA GLY A 269 -3.70 -30.45 24.65
C GLY A 269 -3.04 -29.87 25.91
N ILE A 270 -1.80 -29.38 25.76
CA ILE A 270 -1.09 -28.71 26.87
C ILE A 270 -1.82 -27.41 27.20
N THR A 271 -2.44 -27.36 28.38
CA THR A 271 -3.16 -26.17 28.88
C THR A 271 -2.31 -25.47 29.92
N TRP A 272 -1.97 -24.20 29.66
CA TRP A 272 -1.14 -23.36 30.53
C TRP A 272 -1.93 -22.71 31.69
N SER A 273 -3.24 -22.95 31.73
CA SER A 273 -4.14 -22.44 32.77
C SER A 273 -4.81 -23.61 33.48
N ARG A 274 -4.58 -23.71 34.78
CA ARG A 274 -5.34 -24.59 35.68
C ARG A 274 -6.71 -23.97 35.87
N ARG A 275 -7.58 -24.10 34.87
CA ARG A 275 -8.98 -23.70 35.03
C ARG A 275 -9.65 -24.79 35.85
N THR A 276 -9.94 -24.48 37.11
CA THR A 276 -10.79 -25.30 37.96
C THR A 276 -12.10 -25.50 37.21
N GLU A 277 -12.42 -26.74 36.85
CA GLU A 277 -13.79 -27.07 36.43
C GLU A 277 -14.69 -26.75 37.62
N ASN A 278 -15.28 -25.57 37.62
CA ASN A 278 -16.49 -25.35 38.38
C ASN A 278 -17.55 -26.22 37.72
N ARG A 279 -17.66 -27.47 38.19
CA ARG A 279 -18.86 -28.27 38.03
C ARG A 279 -19.99 -27.42 38.59
N PHE A 280 -20.72 -26.76 37.70
CA PHE A 280 -22.01 -26.18 38.05
C PHE A 280 -22.85 -27.36 38.53
N ALA A 281 -23.01 -27.48 39.85
CA ALA A 281 -24.08 -28.27 40.40
C ALA A 281 -25.38 -27.67 39.84
N PRO A 282 -26.25 -28.46 39.19
CA PRO A 282 -27.51 -27.94 38.69
C PRO A 282 -28.31 -27.42 39.89
N GLN A 283 -28.33 -26.11 40.07
CA GLN A 283 -29.29 -25.49 40.98
C GLN A 283 -30.68 -25.70 40.36
N PRO A 284 -31.67 -26.17 41.14
CA PRO A 284 -33.04 -26.22 40.67
C PRO A 284 -33.46 -24.80 40.29
N LEU A 285 -33.65 -24.58 39.00
CA LEU A 285 -34.17 -23.32 38.48
C LEU A 285 -35.57 -23.13 39.08
N PRO A 286 -35.86 -21.99 39.74
CA PRO A 286 -37.23 -21.62 40.04
C PRO A 286 -37.99 -21.67 38.71
N MET A 287 -39.16 -22.32 38.71
CA MET A 287 -40.04 -22.38 37.55
C MET A 287 -40.51 -20.94 37.28
N ALA A 288 -39.73 -20.20 36.48
CA ALA A 288 -40.01 -18.83 36.16
C ALA A 288 -41.35 -18.79 35.42
N SER A 289 -42.31 -18.09 36.00
CA SER A 289 -43.57 -17.73 35.37
C SER A 289 -43.28 -17.21 33.97
N ARG A 290 -43.87 -17.84 32.95
CA ARG A 290 -43.75 -17.44 31.54
C ARG A 290 -43.97 -15.92 31.45
N PRO A 291 -42.92 -15.11 31.19
CA PRO A 291 -43.16 -13.72 30.89
C PRO A 291 -43.97 -13.71 29.60
N LEU A 292 -45.08 -12.99 29.58
CA LEU A 292 -45.72 -12.61 28.33
C LEU A 292 -44.64 -11.99 27.45
N ILE A 293 -44.41 -12.56 26.27
CA ILE A 293 -43.46 -12.06 25.29
C ILE A 293 -44.01 -10.71 24.82
N SER A 294 -43.66 -9.63 25.52
CA SER A 294 -43.92 -8.28 25.09
C SER A 294 -43.02 -7.97 23.89
N ALA A 295 -43.56 -7.29 22.88
CA ALA A 295 -42.77 -6.79 21.77
C ALA A 295 -41.55 -6.02 22.32
N PRO A 296 -40.36 -6.18 21.73
CA PRO A 296 -39.16 -5.52 22.23
C PRO A 296 -39.35 -4.01 22.19
N GLU A 297 -39.46 -3.38 23.36
CA GLU A 297 -39.48 -1.93 23.47
C GLU A 297 -38.17 -1.35 22.92
N PRO A 298 -38.19 -0.17 22.26
CA PRO A 298 -36.99 0.47 21.72
C PRO A 298 -35.87 0.63 22.76
N ALA A 299 -36.23 0.97 24.01
CA ALA A 299 -35.29 1.07 25.12
C ALA A 299 -34.66 -0.28 25.49
N GLY A 300 -35.43 -1.37 25.43
CA GLY A 300 -34.95 -2.74 25.63
C GLY A 300 -33.97 -3.18 24.54
N ALA A 301 -34.27 -2.86 23.28
CA ALA A 301 -33.39 -3.14 22.14
C ALA A 301 -32.06 -2.39 22.23
N PHE A 302 -32.08 -1.12 22.64
CA PHE A 302 -30.85 -0.33 22.84
C PHE A 302 -30.00 -0.84 24.01
N ARG A 303 -30.62 -1.20 25.14
CA ARG A 303 -29.91 -1.84 26.26
C ARG A 303 -29.31 -3.18 25.86
N ALA A 304 -30.02 -3.98 25.08
CA ALA A 304 -29.52 -5.25 24.55
C ALA A 304 -28.32 -5.01 23.62
N PHE A 305 -28.40 -4.02 22.72
CA PHE A 305 -27.28 -3.60 21.87
C PHE A 305 -26.03 -3.26 22.68
N LEU A 306 -26.13 -2.37 23.68
CA LEU A 306 -24.98 -1.97 24.50
C LEU A 306 -24.36 -3.14 25.27
N ARG A 307 -25.20 -4.01 25.86
CA ARG A 307 -24.72 -5.18 26.61
C ARG A 307 -24.06 -6.21 25.70
N LEU A 308 -24.63 -6.46 24.51
CA LEU A 308 -24.04 -7.36 23.53
C LEU A 308 -22.73 -6.80 22.97
N THR A 309 -22.65 -5.50 22.70
CA THR A 309 -21.40 -4.85 22.28
C THR A 309 -20.33 -5.00 23.35
N GLY A 310 -20.63 -4.71 24.62
CA GLY A 310 -19.68 -4.90 25.71
C GLY A 310 -19.25 -6.37 25.89
N PHE A 311 -20.18 -7.31 25.68
CA PHE A 311 -19.90 -8.75 25.72
C PHE A 311 -18.94 -9.19 24.61
N TYR A 312 -19.23 -8.86 23.34
CA TYR A 312 -18.37 -9.20 22.22
C TYR A 312 -17.03 -8.45 22.30
N LEU A 313 -17.02 -7.18 22.71
CA LEU A 313 -15.79 -6.42 22.91
C LEU A 313 -14.90 -7.08 23.95
N ARG A 314 -15.44 -7.46 25.11
CA ARG A 314 -14.68 -8.14 26.15
C ARG A 314 -14.07 -9.44 25.63
N GLU A 315 -14.82 -10.22 24.87
CA GLU A 315 -14.33 -11.44 24.24
C GLU A 315 -13.17 -11.19 23.27
N ILE A 316 -13.25 -10.14 22.46
CA ILE A 316 -12.18 -9.76 21.52
C ILE A 316 -10.93 -9.33 22.29
N VAL A 317 -11.05 -8.33 23.17
CA VAL A 317 -9.89 -7.66 23.82
C VAL A 317 -9.21 -8.57 24.84
N THR A 318 -9.95 -9.45 25.51
CA THR A 318 -9.36 -10.47 26.40
C THR A 318 -8.88 -11.73 25.68
N GLY A 319 -9.16 -11.84 24.38
CA GLY A 319 -8.72 -12.94 23.55
C GLY A 319 -7.20 -12.89 23.32
N ILE A 320 -6.55 -14.05 23.43
CA ILE A 320 -5.11 -14.20 23.16
C ILE A 320 -4.71 -13.65 21.78
N PRO A 321 -5.46 -13.87 20.68
CA PRO A 321 -5.08 -13.34 19.37
C PRO A 321 -5.00 -11.82 19.34
N PHE A 322 -5.96 -11.10 19.92
CA PHE A 322 -5.92 -9.64 19.96
C PHE A 322 -4.69 -9.14 20.70
N ILE A 323 -4.40 -9.71 21.87
CA ILE A 323 -3.24 -9.33 22.69
C ILE A 323 -1.94 -9.60 21.91
N VAL A 324 -1.80 -10.79 21.33
CA VAL A 324 -0.60 -11.18 20.57
C VAL A 324 -0.40 -10.28 19.35
N ILE A 325 -1.46 -10.01 18.59
CA ILE A 325 -1.41 -9.16 17.40
C ILE A 325 -1.06 -7.71 17.78
N THR A 326 -1.68 -7.19 18.84
CA THR A 326 -1.43 -5.83 19.33
C THR A 326 0.03 -5.69 19.79
N VAL A 327 0.52 -6.62 20.61
CA VAL A 327 1.92 -6.61 21.08
C VAL A 327 2.89 -6.76 19.91
N ALA A 328 2.61 -7.68 18.98
CA ALA A 328 3.46 -7.90 17.82
C ALA A 328 3.54 -6.63 16.95
N GLY A 329 2.41 -5.99 16.68
CA GLY A 329 2.41 -4.73 15.95
C GLY A 329 3.07 -3.58 16.72
N MET A 330 2.97 -3.53 18.06
CA MET A 330 3.74 -2.57 18.87
C MET A 330 5.25 -2.78 18.75
N ILE A 331 5.73 -4.03 18.78
CA ILE A 331 7.14 -4.35 18.58
C ILE A 331 7.59 -3.90 17.18
N LEU A 332 6.78 -4.16 16.15
CA LEU A 332 7.09 -3.71 14.79
C LEU A 332 7.15 -2.18 14.72
N LEU A 333 6.20 -1.48 15.33
CA LEU A 333 6.18 -0.03 15.39
C LEU A 333 7.42 0.54 16.07
N ILE A 334 7.81 -0.02 17.23
CA ILE A 334 9.03 0.38 17.94
C ILE A 334 10.25 0.20 17.03
N THR A 335 10.29 -0.89 16.27
CA THR A 335 11.40 -1.18 15.36
C THR A 335 11.45 -0.18 14.20
N ILE A 336 10.32 0.07 13.53
CA ILE A 336 10.25 1.06 12.44
C ILE A 336 10.60 2.46 12.95
N ALA A 337 10.03 2.87 14.07
CA ALA A 337 10.29 4.18 14.66
C ALA A 337 11.74 4.32 15.16
N SER A 338 12.39 3.22 15.55
CA SER A 338 13.81 3.21 15.96
C SER A 338 14.76 3.52 14.81
N THR A 339 14.37 3.25 13.57
CA THR A 339 15.17 3.52 12.35
C THR A 339 14.67 4.74 11.57
N SER A 340 13.63 5.43 12.06
CA SER A 340 13.02 6.59 11.40
C SER A 340 13.58 7.92 11.90
N ASP A 341 14.66 7.90 12.67
CA ASP A 341 15.34 9.07 13.23
C ASP A 341 16.45 9.60 12.34
N GLU A 342 16.65 9.10 11.13
CA GLU A 342 17.65 9.64 10.20
C GLU A 342 17.04 9.95 8.84
N VAL A 343 17.40 11.11 8.29
CA VAL A 343 17.12 11.50 6.90
C VAL A 343 18.45 11.93 6.28
N TYR A 344 18.90 11.21 5.24
CA TYR A 344 20.23 11.41 4.63
C TYR A 344 21.37 11.38 5.68
N ASP A 345 21.38 10.36 6.53
CA ASP A 345 22.34 10.17 7.64
C ASP A 345 22.35 11.33 8.66
N THR A 346 21.33 12.20 8.63
CA THR A 346 21.18 13.31 9.57
C THR A 346 20.10 12.97 10.59
N PRO A 347 20.43 12.96 11.90
CA PRO A 347 19.46 12.63 12.92
C PRO A 347 18.35 13.69 13.00
N ILE A 348 17.11 13.24 13.04
CA ILE A 348 15.90 14.07 13.19
C ILE A 348 15.22 13.80 14.52
N TYR A 349 14.57 14.82 15.07
CA TYR A 349 13.74 14.66 16.26
C TYR A 349 12.54 13.74 15.96
N PRO A 350 12.13 12.85 16.88
CA PRO A 350 10.97 11.98 16.73
C PRO A 350 9.68 12.78 17.00
N VAL A 351 9.45 13.83 16.23
CA VAL A 351 8.26 14.68 16.32
C VAL A 351 6.99 13.85 16.07
N THR A 352 5.86 14.32 16.58
CA THR A 352 4.59 13.57 16.56
C THR A 352 4.21 13.08 15.16
N ARG A 353 4.45 13.89 14.12
CA ARG A 353 4.23 13.53 12.72
C ARG A 353 5.00 12.27 12.31
N VAL A 354 6.31 12.21 12.58
CA VAL A 354 7.17 11.06 12.20
C VAL A 354 6.66 9.78 12.87
N MET A 355 6.19 9.88 14.12
CA MET A 355 5.61 8.75 14.84
C MET A 355 4.25 8.34 14.26
N ALA A 356 3.41 9.29 13.87
CA ALA A 356 2.12 9.03 13.25
C ALA A 356 2.29 8.37 11.86
N ASP A 357 3.22 8.86 11.05
CA ASP A 357 3.61 8.28 9.76
C ASP A 357 4.10 6.83 9.96
N SER A 358 4.97 6.61 10.97
CA SER A 358 5.44 5.26 11.33
C SER A 358 4.29 4.31 11.71
N ILE A 359 3.25 4.81 12.38
CA ILE A 359 2.05 4.03 12.71
C ILE A 359 1.27 3.66 11.44
N ALA A 360 1.01 4.61 10.54
CA ALA A 360 0.29 4.36 9.29
C ALA A 360 1.00 3.30 8.45
N THR A 361 2.31 3.44 8.24
CA THR A 361 3.10 2.49 7.45
C THR A 361 3.21 1.13 8.12
N GLY A 362 3.49 1.10 9.43
CA GLY A 362 3.76 -0.14 10.16
C GLY A 362 2.53 -0.98 10.51
N PHE A 363 1.35 -0.35 10.69
CA PHE A 363 0.19 -1.03 11.29
C PHE A 363 -0.95 -1.35 10.32
N SER A 364 -0.93 -0.82 9.09
CA SER A 364 -1.99 -0.97 8.07
C SER A 364 -2.42 -2.44 7.85
N VAL A 365 -1.47 -3.35 7.69
CA VAL A 365 -1.73 -4.80 7.48
C VAL A 365 -2.44 -5.42 8.68
N PHE A 366 -2.14 -5.00 9.91
CA PHE A 366 -2.77 -5.58 11.10
C PHE A 366 -4.23 -5.18 11.22
N PHE A 367 -4.62 -3.96 10.81
CA PHE A 367 -6.02 -3.58 10.73
C PHE A 367 -6.79 -4.49 9.78
N ILE A 368 -6.26 -4.72 8.58
CA ILE A 368 -6.84 -5.62 7.57
C ILE A 368 -7.04 -7.03 8.14
N VAL A 369 -6.01 -7.56 8.81
CA VAL A 369 -6.05 -8.90 9.42
C VAL A 369 -7.06 -8.99 10.54
N LEU A 370 -7.05 -8.04 11.48
CA LEU A 370 -7.98 -8.01 12.62
C LEU A 370 -9.42 -7.90 12.15
N ILE A 371 -9.71 -7.04 11.18
CA ILE A 371 -11.06 -6.88 10.65
C ILE A 371 -11.51 -8.15 9.96
N THR A 372 -10.71 -8.67 9.02
CA THR A 372 -11.02 -9.90 8.27
C THR A 372 -11.26 -11.09 9.20
N PHE A 373 -10.49 -11.18 10.28
CA PHE A 373 -10.60 -12.24 11.27
C PHE A 373 -11.86 -12.06 12.16
N TYR A 374 -11.98 -10.93 12.86
CA TYR A 374 -13.04 -10.74 13.85
C TYR A 374 -14.42 -10.54 13.23
N SER A 375 -14.53 -9.98 12.02
CA SER A 375 -15.81 -9.93 11.29
C SER A 375 -16.35 -11.34 11.02
N GLY A 376 -15.48 -12.26 10.60
CA GLY A 376 -15.84 -13.64 10.32
C GLY A 376 -16.14 -14.42 11.59
N GLU A 377 -15.28 -14.31 12.61
CA GLU A 377 -15.47 -15.03 13.87
C GLU A 377 -16.80 -14.64 14.53
N LEU A 378 -17.07 -13.34 14.68
CA LEU A 378 -18.30 -12.87 15.31
C LEU A 378 -19.55 -13.20 14.48
N THR A 379 -19.50 -13.14 13.14
CA THR A 379 -20.66 -13.47 12.29
C THR A 379 -21.04 -14.95 12.36
N TRP A 380 -20.07 -15.83 12.63
CA TRP A 380 -20.25 -17.28 12.64
C TRP A 380 -20.32 -17.90 14.04
N ARG A 381 -19.99 -17.13 15.07
CA ARG A 381 -19.85 -17.56 16.46
C ARG A 381 -20.98 -18.46 16.96
N GLU A 382 -22.23 -18.01 16.88
CA GLU A 382 -23.37 -18.76 17.43
C GLU A 382 -23.59 -20.09 16.69
N ARG A 383 -23.30 -20.15 15.39
CA ARG A 383 -23.40 -21.37 14.57
C ARG A 383 -22.28 -22.35 14.87
N VAL A 384 -21.06 -21.86 15.06
CA VAL A 384 -19.90 -22.68 15.47
C VAL A 384 -20.15 -23.31 16.83
N LEU A 385 -20.76 -22.56 17.76
CA LEU A 385 -21.14 -23.03 19.09
C LEU A 385 -22.45 -23.85 19.11
N ARG A 386 -23.15 -24.00 17.96
CA ARG A 386 -24.45 -24.69 17.82
C ARG A 386 -25.55 -24.15 18.74
N VAL A 387 -25.54 -22.85 19.00
CA VAL A 387 -26.54 -22.12 19.81
C VAL A 387 -27.33 -21.10 18.99
N ASP A 388 -27.15 -21.09 17.67
CA ASP A 388 -27.81 -20.20 16.72
C ASP A 388 -29.34 -20.30 16.80
N GLN A 389 -29.90 -21.50 16.90
CA GLN A 389 -31.36 -21.67 17.05
C GLN A 389 -31.90 -21.06 18.35
N ILE A 390 -31.12 -21.11 19.43
CA ILE A 390 -31.49 -20.49 20.71
C ILE A 390 -31.37 -18.97 20.60
N ALA A 391 -30.29 -18.46 20.00
CA ALA A 391 -30.10 -17.04 19.80
C ALA A 391 -31.18 -16.42 18.87
N ASP A 392 -31.55 -17.14 17.82
CA ASP A 392 -32.51 -16.67 16.81
C ASP A 392 -33.94 -16.56 17.35
N THR A 393 -34.30 -17.37 18.34
CA THR A 393 -35.61 -17.36 19.02
C THR A 393 -35.72 -16.27 20.09
N THR A 394 -34.63 -15.57 20.41
CA THR A 394 -34.69 -14.45 21.37
C THR A 394 -35.48 -13.27 20.80
N PRO A 395 -36.17 -12.47 21.64
CA PRO A 395 -36.91 -11.29 21.18
C PRO A 395 -36.01 -10.11 20.78
N VAL A 396 -34.69 -10.30 20.67
CA VAL A 396 -33.75 -9.24 20.29
C VAL A 396 -33.88 -8.95 18.79
N PRO A 397 -34.04 -7.67 18.36
CA PRO A 397 -34.08 -7.33 16.95
C PRO A 397 -32.79 -7.71 16.22
N THR A 398 -32.90 -8.21 14.98
CA THR A 398 -31.74 -8.61 14.16
C THR A 398 -30.74 -7.46 14.00
N GLY A 399 -31.24 -6.23 13.85
CA GLY A 399 -30.41 -5.04 13.78
C GLY A 399 -29.57 -4.81 15.04
N ALA A 400 -30.13 -5.05 16.24
CA ALA A 400 -29.39 -4.90 17.49
C ALA A 400 -28.28 -5.96 17.62
N MET A 401 -28.56 -7.21 17.24
CA MET A 401 -27.54 -8.28 17.23
C MET A 401 -26.41 -7.99 16.24
N MET A 402 -26.75 -7.65 14.99
CA MET A 402 -25.77 -7.35 13.95
C MET A 402 -24.93 -6.12 14.30
N LEU A 403 -25.59 -4.99 14.63
CA LEU A 403 -24.89 -3.77 14.98
C LEU A 403 -24.03 -3.96 16.24
N SER A 404 -24.43 -4.79 17.20
CA SER A 404 -23.63 -5.01 18.39
C SER A 404 -22.27 -5.65 18.10
N LYS A 405 -22.21 -6.60 17.15
CA LYS A 405 -20.98 -7.23 16.67
C LYS A 405 -20.10 -6.24 15.90
N ILE A 406 -20.71 -5.44 15.04
CA ILE A 406 -20.03 -4.41 14.25
C ILE A 406 -19.44 -3.33 15.18
N ALA A 407 -20.24 -2.84 16.12
CA ALA A 407 -19.81 -1.86 17.12
C ALA A 407 -18.69 -2.42 18.01
N ALA A 408 -18.70 -3.72 18.32
CA ALA A 408 -17.60 -4.35 19.06
C ALA A 408 -16.29 -4.34 18.28
N VAL A 409 -16.31 -4.63 16.97
CA VAL A 409 -15.13 -4.53 16.09
C VAL A 409 -14.65 -3.08 15.98
N ILE A 410 -15.57 -2.14 15.72
CA ILE A 410 -15.21 -0.71 15.63
C ILE A 410 -14.61 -0.21 16.96
N THR A 411 -15.22 -0.58 18.10
CA THR A 411 -14.70 -0.18 19.42
C THR A 411 -13.33 -0.81 19.68
N MET A 412 -13.11 -2.05 19.24
CA MET A 412 -11.78 -2.66 19.30
C MET A 412 -10.75 -1.88 18.47
N LEU A 413 -11.10 -1.41 17.27
CA LEU A 413 -10.23 -0.57 16.45
C LEU A 413 -9.93 0.79 17.11
N ILE A 414 -10.93 1.39 17.78
CA ILE A 414 -10.74 2.61 18.58
C ILE A 414 -9.74 2.36 19.71
N VAL A 415 -9.92 1.29 20.48
CA VAL A 415 -9.01 0.91 21.57
C VAL A 415 -7.59 0.70 21.02
N LEU A 416 -7.47 0.02 19.90
CA LEU A 416 -6.19 -0.23 19.23
C LEU A 416 -5.51 1.09 18.82
N ASN A 417 -6.23 2.03 18.19
CA ASN A 417 -5.68 3.35 17.85
C ASN A 417 -5.15 4.09 19.09
N PHE A 418 -5.87 4.03 20.22
CA PHE A 418 -5.37 4.61 21.47
C PHE A 418 -4.11 3.91 21.99
N VAL A 419 -4.02 2.58 21.88
CA VAL A 419 -2.80 1.84 22.22
C VAL A 419 -1.62 2.29 21.34
N LEU A 420 -1.84 2.46 20.04
CA LEU A 420 -0.80 2.93 19.10
C LEU A 420 -0.35 4.36 19.40
N MET A 421 -1.29 5.26 19.72
CA MET A 421 -1.00 6.61 20.16
C MET A 421 -0.10 6.61 21.42
N VAL A 422 -0.48 5.83 22.44
CA VAL A 422 0.31 5.71 23.68
C VAL A 422 1.69 5.09 23.39
N THR A 423 1.76 4.13 22.47
CA THR A 423 3.04 3.52 22.06
C THR A 423 3.94 4.54 21.37
N GLY A 424 3.39 5.37 20.46
CA GLY A 424 4.10 6.46 19.81
C GLY A 424 4.66 7.46 20.82
N MET A 425 3.84 7.94 21.75
CA MET A 425 4.30 8.82 22.85
C MET A 425 5.36 8.15 23.73
N GLY A 426 5.22 6.84 24.00
CA GLY A 426 6.22 6.05 24.70
C GLY A 426 7.57 6.03 23.97
N ILE A 427 7.58 5.86 22.65
CA ILE A 427 8.80 5.90 21.84
C ILE A 427 9.44 7.29 21.88
N GLN A 428 8.66 8.35 21.76
CA GLN A 428 9.16 9.73 21.89
C GLN A 428 9.83 9.95 23.25
N THR A 429 9.20 9.46 24.32
CA THR A 429 9.74 9.52 25.70
C THR A 429 11.09 8.82 25.82
N VAL A 430 11.20 7.59 25.29
CA VAL A 430 12.44 6.81 25.31
C VAL A 430 13.54 7.49 24.51
N LYS A 431 13.18 8.17 23.41
CA LYS A 431 14.09 8.97 22.59
C LYS A 431 14.38 10.37 23.15
N GLY A 432 13.88 10.71 24.35
CA GLY A 432 14.14 11.99 25.01
C GLY A 432 13.33 13.18 24.49
N TYR A 433 12.28 12.95 23.70
CA TYR A 433 11.38 13.98 23.18
C TYR A 433 10.06 13.99 23.95
N PHE A 434 9.77 15.10 24.65
CA PHE A 434 8.62 15.21 25.56
C PHE A 434 7.52 16.16 25.06
N HIS A 435 7.66 16.72 23.85
CA HIS A 435 6.66 17.60 23.25
C HIS A 435 5.59 16.79 22.52
N TYR A 436 4.75 16.11 23.29
CA TYR A 436 3.65 15.31 22.72
C TYR A 436 2.52 16.20 22.22
N GLU A 437 1.96 15.84 21.07
CA GLU A 437 0.76 16.49 20.52
C GLU A 437 -0.38 15.46 20.40
N PRO A 438 -1.10 15.13 21.49
CA PRO A 438 -2.20 14.17 21.45
C PRO A 438 -3.30 14.53 20.43
N GLY A 439 -3.55 15.83 20.25
CA GLY A 439 -4.50 16.32 19.24
C GLY A 439 -4.09 15.95 17.81
N LEU A 440 -2.80 15.99 17.50
CA LEU A 440 -2.28 15.59 16.18
C LEU A 440 -2.39 14.08 15.98
N TYR A 441 -2.04 13.28 16.99
CA TYR A 441 -2.30 11.83 16.93
C TYR A 441 -3.77 11.51 16.67
N ILE A 442 -4.69 12.19 17.37
CA ILE A 442 -6.12 11.98 17.17
C ILE A 442 -6.51 12.38 15.74
N ALA A 443 -6.08 13.55 15.26
CA ALA A 443 -6.40 14.02 13.93
C ALA A 443 -5.89 13.05 12.83
N PHE A 444 -4.68 12.52 12.99
CA PHE A 444 -4.09 11.59 12.04
C PHE A 444 -4.75 10.20 12.11
N LEU A 445 -4.76 9.56 13.29
CA LEU A 445 -5.27 8.20 13.44
C LEU A 445 -6.78 8.11 13.21
N PHE A 446 -7.56 9.14 13.59
CA PHE A 446 -9.02 9.14 13.45
C PHE A 446 -9.52 9.89 12.22
N GLY A 447 -8.74 10.79 11.64
CA GLY A 447 -9.12 11.52 10.43
C GLY A 447 -8.73 10.81 9.14
N ASP A 448 -7.53 10.22 9.11
CA ASP A 448 -6.99 9.56 7.91
C ASP A 448 -7.24 8.05 7.93
N ILE A 449 -6.73 7.34 8.94
CA ILE A 449 -6.76 5.87 8.99
C ILE A 449 -8.16 5.33 9.36
N PHE A 450 -8.80 5.91 10.38
CA PHE A 450 -10.02 5.34 10.97
C PHE A 450 -11.23 5.22 10.02
N PRO A 451 -11.55 6.22 9.17
CA PRO A 451 -12.65 6.12 8.21
C PRO A 451 -12.51 4.91 7.27
N HIS A 452 -11.29 4.67 6.78
CA HIS A 452 -10.98 3.54 5.92
C HIS A 452 -11.27 2.20 6.61
N VAL A 453 -10.77 2.00 7.84
CA VAL A 453 -10.98 0.74 8.58
C VAL A 453 -12.44 0.52 9.00
N VAL A 454 -13.22 1.60 9.20
CA VAL A 454 -14.67 1.51 9.44
C VAL A 454 -15.40 1.06 8.18
N ALA A 455 -15.13 1.71 7.03
CA ALA A 455 -15.72 1.34 5.75
C ALA A 455 -15.43 -0.14 5.42
N LEU A 456 -14.21 -0.56 5.69
CA LEU A 456 -13.75 -1.92 5.47
C LEU A 456 -14.40 -2.94 6.43
N THR A 457 -14.65 -2.54 7.68
CA THR A 457 -15.44 -3.36 8.62
C THR A 457 -16.84 -3.62 8.09
N PHE A 458 -17.53 -2.59 7.56
CA PHE A 458 -18.87 -2.76 6.99
C PHE A 458 -18.85 -3.68 5.77
N LEU A 459 -17.86 -3.54 4.90
CA LEU A 459 -17.65 -4.43 3.76
C LEU A 459 -17.45 -5.89 4.21
N ALA A 460 -16.65 -6.11 5.25
CA ALA A 460 -16.39 -7.46 5.76
C ALA A 460 -17.65 -8.14 6.29
N PHE A 461 -18.47 -7.43 7.08
CA PHE A 461 -19.76 -7.95 7.54
C PHE A 461 -20.75 -8.19 6.39
N PHE A 462 -20.73 -7.34 5.36
CA PHE A 462 -21.52 -7.55 4.14
C PHE A 462 -21.12 -8.85 3.43
N ILE A 463 -19.82 -9.09 3.20
CA ILE A 463 -19.32 -10.30 2.55
C ILE A 463 -19.71 -11.56 3.33
N HIS A 464 -19.49 -11.57 4.65
CA HIS A 464 -19.85 -12.71 5.48
C HIS A 464 -21.37 -12.96 5.54
N SER A 465 -22.18 -11.91 5.38
CA SER A 465 -23.64 -12.04 5.26
C SER A 465 -24.05 -12.61 3.90
N LEU A 466 -23.38 -12.22 2.81
CA LEU A 466 -23.67 -12.65 1.45
C LEU A 466 -23.38 -14.15 1.23
N VAL A 467 -22.14 -14.57 1.51
CA VAL A 467 -21.58 -15.86 1.05
C VAL A 467 -22.06 -17.07 1.88
N ASN A 468 -22.59 -16.85 3.08
CA ASN A 468 -23.07 -17.89 3.99
C ASN A 468 -22.14 -19.13 4.11
N ASN A 469 -20.83 -18.91 4.08
CA ASN A 469 -19.81 -19.88 4.46
C ASN A 469 -18.62 -19.15 5.10
N LYS A 470 -18.16 -19.60 6.29
CA LYS A 470 -17.06 -18.95 7.03
C LYS A 470 -15.77 -18.89 6.22
N ALA A 471 -15.33 -20.02 5.68
CA ALA A 471 -14.08 -20.13 4.94
C ALA A 471 -14.12 -19.34 3.64
N VAL A 472 -15.23 -19.42 2.89
CA VAL A 472 -15.39 -18.66 1.64
C VAL A 472 -15.51 -17.15 1.93
N GLY A 473 -16.14 -16.74 3.04
CA GLY A 473 -16.19 -15.34 3.44
C GLY A 473 -14.80 -14.75 3.71
N HIS A 474 -13.95 -15.46 4.45
CA HIS A 474 -12.55 -15.03 4.66
C HIS A 474 -11.77 -15.00 3.34
N LEU A 475 -11.96 -16.00 2.48
CA LEU A 475 -11.33 -16.04 1.16
C LEU A 475 -11.76 -14.84 0.30
N CYS A 476 -13.04 -14.50 0.27
CA CYS A 476 -13.55 -13.35 -0.47
C CYS A 476 -12.91 -12.04 0.01
N MET A 477 -12.73 -11.87 1.32
CA MET A 477 -11.99 -10.71 1.85
C MET A 477 -10.57 -10.66 1.32
N ILE A 478 -9.81 -11.76 1.42
CA ILE A 478 -8.42 -11.83 0.94
C ILE A 478 -8.33 -11.56 -0.56
N LEU A 479 -9.21 -12.17 -1.35
CA LEU A 479 -9.26 -11.96 -2.80
C LEU A 479 -9.58 -10.51 -3.17
N LEU A 480 -10.51 -9.88 -2.45
CA LEU A 480 -10.93 -8.52 -2.71
C LEU A 480 -9.80 -7.51 -2.46
N TYR A 481 -8.98 -7.71 -1.41
CA TYR A 481 -7.74 -6.94 -1.25
C TYR A 481 -6.76 -7.16 -2.40
N GLY A 482 -6.57 -8.41 -2.82
CA GLY A 482 -5.74 -8.72 -3.99
C GLY A 482 -6.23 -8.05 -5.27
N VAL A 483 -7.55 -7.95 -5.44
CA VAL A 483 -8.17 -7.23 -6.56
C VAL A 483 -7.90 -5.73 -6.48
N PHE A 484 -7.99 -5.09 -5.30
CA PHE A 484 -7.69 -3.67 -5.17
C PHE A 484 -6.25 -3.34 -5.55
N ILE A 485 -5.30 -4.13 -5.06
CA ILE A 485 -3.89 -4.01 -5.45
C ILE A 485 -3.72 -4.24 -6.96
N GLY A 486 -4.41 -5.24 -7.52
CA GLY A 486 -4.34 -5.57 -8.94
C GLY A 486 -4.98 -4.52 -9.86
N LEU A 487 -6.04 -3.83 -9.43
CA LEU A 487 -6.73 -2.82 -10.23
C LEU A 487 -5.82 -1.61 -10.48
N GLU A 488 -5.18 -1.08 -9.43
CA GLU A 488 -4.20 0.00 -9.57
C GLU A 488 -3.10 -0.38 -10.56
N ALA A 489 -2.58 -1.61 -10.44
CA ALA A 489 -1.55 -2.13 -11.33
C ALA A 489 -2.02 -2.30 -12.80
N LEU A 490 -3.33 -2.47 -13.05
CA LEU A 490 -3.92 -2.49 -14.38
C LEU A 490 -4.13 -1.07 -14.97
N GLY A 491 -3.83 -0.01 -14.21
CA GLY A 491 -4.05 1.39 -14.58
C GLY A 491 -5.40 1.94 -14.15
N PHE A 492 -6.11 1.22 -13.27
CA PHE A 492 -7.31 1.73 -12.61
C PHE A 492 -6.90 2.54 -11.37
N GLU A 493 -6.54 3.81 -11.57
CA GLU A 493 -5.95 4.70 -10.54
C GLU A 493 -6.94 5.72 -9.95
N ARG A 494 -8.21 5.74 -10.38
CA ARG A 494 -9.19 6.70 -9.87
C ARG A 494 -9.73 6.26 -8.51
N GLN A 495 -9.73 7.20 -7.57
CA GLN A 495 -10.26 6.98 -6.22
C GLN A 495 -11.77 6.72 -6.19
N LEU A 496 -12.49 7.01 -7.28
CA LEU A 496 -13.94 6.81 -7.38
C LEU A 496 -14.37 5.34 -7.29
N TYR A 497 -13.53 4.41 -7.79
CA TYR A 497 -13.83 2.97 -7.79
C TYR A 497 -12.88 2.13 -6.92
N LEU A 498 -11.77 2.71 -6.43
CA LEU A 498 -10.87 2.05 -5.50
C LEU A 498 -11.43 2.16 -4.08
N PHE A 499 -12.07 1.10 -3.61
CA PHE A 499 -12.84 1.12 -2.36
C PHE A 499 -12.01 1.60 -1.16
N GLY A 500 -12.51 2.66 -0.52
CA GLY A 500 -11.88 3.26 0.66
C GLY A 500 -10.60 4.03 0.35
N SER A 501 -10.25 4.25 -0.93
CA SER A 501 -9.09 5.06 -1.32
C SER A 501 -9.38 6.55 -1.16
N THR A 502 -8.38 7.30 -0.71
CA THR A 502 -8.38 8.74 -0.50
C THR A 502 -7.08 9.34 -1.05
N PRO A 503 -7.03 10.65 -1.34
CA PRO A 503 -5.80 11.31 -1.76
C PRO A 503 -4.72 11.19 -0.70
N SER A 504 -3.46 11.18 -1.13
CA SER A 504 -2.33 11.22 -0.23
C SER A 504 -2.38 12.48 0.65
N VAL A 505 -2.22 12.29 1.95
CA VAL A 505 -2.25 13.37 2.94
C VAL A 505 -0.87 13.56 3.53
N THR A 506 -0.34 14.77 3.41
CA THR A 506 0.94 15.13 4.03
C THR A 506 0.69 16.13 5.14
N TYR A 507 1.08 15.77 6.36
CA TYR A 507 1.17 16.73 7.47
C TYR A 507 2.56 17.37 7.47
N SER A 508 2.65 18.66 7.80
CA SER A 508 3.93 19.35 8.05
C SER A 508 3.82 20.12 9.35
N ASP A 509 4.88 20.13 10.16
CA ASP A 509 4.93 20.91 11.40
C ASP A 509 4.80 22.42 11.14
N MET A 510 5.10 22.87 9.90
CA MET A 510 4.91 24.27 9.49
C MET A 510 3.47 24.59 9.05
N ASN A 511 2.83 23.73 8.25
CA ASN A 511 1.56 24.04 7.58
C ASN A 511 0.37 23.20 8.07
N GLY A 512 0.60 22.31 9.04
CA GLY A 512 -0.35 21.30 9.47
C GLY A 512 -0.79 20.39 8.32
N PHE A 513 -2.06 19.98 8.34
CA PHE A 513 -2.70 19.28 7.21
C PHE A 513 -3.02 20.21 6.02
N GLY A 514 -2.95 21.53 6.22
CA GLY A 514 -3.17 22.55 5.19
C GLY A 514 -4.30 22.22 4.20
N PRO A 515 -3.98 22.10 2.90
CA PRO A 515 -5.01 21.94 1.88
C PRO A 515 -5.53 20.50 1.72
N PHE A 516 -4.99 19.52 2.44
CA PHE A 516 -5.39 18.12 2.32
C PHE A 516 -6.70 17.78 3.06
N VAL A 517 -7.12 18.62 4.01
CA VAL A 517 -8.30 18.34 4.87
C VAL A 517 -9.57 18.25 4.05
N ALA A 518 -9.81 19.21 3.14
CA ALA A 518 -11.03 19.25 2.33
C ALA A 518 -11.17 18.01 1.43
N PRO A 519 -10.17 17.64 0.59
CA PRO A 519 -10.26 16.42 -0.20
C PRO A 519 -10.47 15.17 0.67
N LEU A 520 -9.74 15.05 1.78
CA LEU A 520 -9.84 13.91 2.69
C LEU A 520 -11.28 13.74 3.22
N VAL A 521 -11.90 14.82 3.70
CA VAL A 521 -13.27 14.78 4.25
C VAL A 521 -14.30 14.36 3.20
N TRP A 522 -14.21 14.90 1.98
CA TRP A 522 -15.18 14.58 0.92
C TRP A 522 -15.02 13.16 0.39
N TRP A 523 -13.79 12.66 0.26
CA TRP A 523 -13.53 11.26 -0.10
C TRP A 523 -13.95 10.29 1.00
N ASN A 524 -13.71 10.62 2.26
CA ASN A 524 -14.20 9.85 3.39
C ASN A 524 -15.74 9.84 3.45
N LEU A 525 -16.40 10.97 3.21
CA LEU A 525 -17.86 11.05 3.15
C LEU A 525 -18.41 10.13 2.04
N TYR A 526 -17.81 10.17 0.84
CA TYR A 526 -18.18 9.32 -0.28
C TYR A 526 -18.10 7.83 0.09
N TRP A 527 -16.96 7.37 0.59
CA TRP A 527 -16.77 5.95 0.89
C TRP A 527 -17.54 5.47 2.13
N LEU A 528 -17.65 6.28 3.18
CA LEU A 528 -18.46 5.93 4.35
C LEU A 528 -19.95 5.89 4.00
N ALA A 529 -20.45 6.80 3.16
CA ALA A 529 -21.83 6.76 2.69
C ALA A 529 -22.11 5.46 1.90
N PHE A 530 -21.20 5.07 1.00
CA PHE A 530 -21.29 3.79 0.30
C PHE A 530 -21.23 2.59 1.26
N ALA A 531 -20.34 2.62 2.25
CA ALA A 531 -20.22 1.56 3.25
C ALA A 531 -21.50 1.41 4.10
N VAL A 532 -22.20 2.51 4.40
CA VAL A 532 -23.51 2.47 5.07
C VAL A 532 -24.56 1.77 4.20
N LEU A 533 -24.53 1.96 2.87
CA LEU A 533 -25.40 1.20 1.96
C LEU A 533 -25.09 -0.31 2.02
N LEU A 534 -23.82 -0.68 2.05
CA LEU A 534 -23.40 -2.08 2.25
C LEU A 534 -23.91 -2.65 3.58
N LEU A 535 -23.89 -1.85 4.65
CA LEU A 535 -24.42 -2.24 5.95
C LEU A 535 -25.94 -2.48 5.92
N VAL A 536 -26.70 -1.63 5.23
CA VAL A 536 -28.15 -1.84 5.03
C VAL A 536 -28.40 -3.11 4.19
N ALA A 537 -27.60 -3.34 3.15
CA ALA A 537 -27.66 -4.58 2.37
C ALA A 537 -27.30 -5.82 3.22
N ALA A 538 -26.29 -5.71 4.09
CA ALA A 538 -25.90 -6.77 5.02
C ALA A 538 -27.05 -7.15 5.96
N ARG A 539 -27.82 -6.17 6.45
CA ARG A 539 -29.03 -6.43 7.26
C ARG A 539 -30.06 -7.28 6.51
N LYS A 540 -30.29 -7.00 5.22
CA LYS A 540 -31.20 -7.82 4.40
C LYS A 540 -30.68 -9.23 4.18
N LEU A 541 -29.36 -9.37 4.07
CA LEU A 541 -28.71 -10.66 3.85
C LEU A 541 -28.39 -11.39 5.16
N TRP A 542 -28.65 -10.82 6.33
CA TRP A 542 -28.29 -11.44 7.60
C TRP A 542 -28.97 -12.81 7.76
N VAL A 543 -28.19 -13.82 8.20
CA VAL A 543 -28.72 -15.16 8.46
C VAL A 543 -29.41 -15.14 9.82
N ARG A 544 -30.73 -15.29 9.82
CA ARG A 544 -31.53 -15.53 11.02
C ARG A 544 -32.63 -16.54 10.67
N GLY A 545 -32.68 -17.67 11.34
CA GLY A 545 -33.54 -18.80 11.02
C GLY A 545 -32.95 -19.72 9.93
N THR A 546 -33.82 -20.54 9.33
CA THR A 546 -33.41 -21.66 8.46
C THR A 546 -33.21 -21.32 6.99
N ALA A 547 -33.46 -20.08 6.57
CA ALA A 547 -33.31 -19.67 5.16
C ALA A 547 -31.82 -19.63 4.76
N THR A 548 -31.42 -20.49 3.84
CA THR A 548 -30.02 -20.63 3.40
C THR A 548 -29.69 -19.78 2.17
N SER A 549 -30.68 -19.48 1.33
CA SER A 549 -30.49 -18.74 0.07
C SER A 549 -30.34 -17.22 0.28
N PRO A 550 -29.35 -16.55 -0.34
CA PRO A 550 -29.25 -15.09 -0.33
C PRO A 550 -30.47 -14.37 -0.93
N LEU A 551 -31.03 -14.92 -2.01
CA LEU A 551 -32.18 -14.30 -2.69
C LEU A 551 -33.45 -14.37 -1.83
N GLU A 552 -33.65 -15.50 -1.16
CA GLU A 552 -34.77 -15.67 -0.23
C GLU A 552 -34.66 -14.68 0.94
N ARG A 553 -33.46 -14.56 1.53
CA ARG A 553 -33.18 -13.58 2.58
C ARG A 553 -33.44 -12.14 2.11
N TRP A 554 -32.99 -11.77 0.92
CA TRP A 554 -33.22 -10.42 0.38
C TRP A 554 -34.70 -10.06 0.22
N ARG A 555 -35.54 -11.03 -0.16
CA ARG A 555 -36.99 -10.83 -0.32
C ARG A 555 -37.72 -10.82 1.03
N LYS A 556 -37.31 -11.69 1.95
CA LYS A 556 -37.99 -11.90 3.25
C LYS A 556 -37.59 -10.89 4.32
N ASN A 557 -36.33 -10.48 4.36
CA ASN A 557 -35.81 -9.59 5.39
C ASN A 557 -36.06 -8.12 5.01
N GLY A 558 -36.94 -7.46 5.76
CA GLY A 558 -37.17 -6.03 5.67
C GLY A 558 -36.13 -5.20 6.45
N VAL A 559 -35.88 -3.98 5.99
CA VAL A 559 -35.03 -3.00 6.69
C VAL A 559 -35.83 -2.06 7.60
N GLY A 560 -37.16 -2.01 7.43
CA GLY A 560 -38.05 -1.07 8.11
C GLY A 560 -37.88 0.38 7.61
N THR A 561 -38.78 1.28 8.03
CA THR A 561 -38.80 2.69 7.60
C THR A 561 -37.48 3.41 7.93
N VAL A 562 -36.95 3.19 9.14
CA VAL A 562 -35.68 3.80 9.57
C VAL A 562 -34.51 3.33 8.70
N GLY A 563 -34.44 2.03 8.38
CA GLY A 563 -33.41 1.50 7.50
C GLY A 563 -33.50 2.02 6.07
N ALA A 564 -34.73 2.25 5.57
CA ALA A 564 -34.96 2.86 4.27
C ALA A 564 -34.55 4.34 4.24
N ILE A 565 -34.83 5.11 5.30
CA ILE A 565 -34.38 6.50 5.43
C ILE A 565 -32.85 6.57 5.47
N ILE A 566 -32.20 5.71 6.26
CA ILE A 566 -30.73 5.63 6.33
C ILE A 566 -30.14 5.34 4.93
N ALA A 567 -30.71 4.37 4.21
CA ALA A 567 -30.28 4.07 2.85
C ALA A 567 -30.50 5.23 1.88
N GLY A 568 -31.64 5.93 1.97
CA GLY A 568 -31.94 7.10 1.15
C GLY A 568 -30.95 8.25 1.39
N VAL A 569 -30.70 8.59 2.65
CA VAL A 569 -29.74 9.64 3.03
C VAL A 569 -28.32 9.26 2.63
N ALA A 570 -27.89 8.02 2.90
CA ALA A 570 -26.57 7.54 2.49
C ALA A 570 -26.42 7.51 0.96
N GLY A 571 -27.47 7.14 0.21
CA GLY A 571 -27.47 7.18 -1.25
C GLY A 571 -27.33 8.59 -1.80
N LEU A 572 -28.07 9.55 -1.23
CA LEU A 572 -27.95 10.97 -1.61
C LEU A 572 -26.57 11.54 -1.27
N ALA A 573 -26.03 11.21 -0.09
CA ALA A 573 -24.68 11.63 0.30
C ALA A 573 -23.60 11.03 -0.60
N TRP A 574 -23.72 9.75 -0.96
CA TRP A 574 -22.80 9.07 -1.86
C TRP A 574 -22.80 9.69 -3.27
N VAL A 575 -23.98 9.90 -3.86
CA VAL A 575 -24.11 10.53 -5.19
C VAL A 575 -23.65 12.00 -5.15
N GLY A 576 -24.03 12.75 -4.11
CA GLY A 576 -23.65 14.16 -3.97
C GLY A 576 -22.15 14.35 -3.76
N ALA A 577 -21.54 13.59 -2.86
CA ALA A 577 -20.10 13.61 -2.65
C ALA A 577 -19.33 13.11 -3.89
N GLY A 578 -19.85 12.08 -4.56
CA GLY A 578 -19.28 11.59 -5.82
C GLY A 578 -19.28 12.65 -6.92
N ALA A 579 -20.41 13.32 -7.14
CA ALA A 579 -20.51 14.41 -8.11
C ALA A 579 -19.58 15.59 -7.77
N PHE A 580 -19.48 15.96 -6.48
CA PHE A 580 -18.58 17.01 -6.04
C PHE A 580 -17.10 16.63 -6.21
N ASN A 581 -16.74 15.39 -5.89
CA ASN A 581 -15.39 14.88 -6.09
C ASN A 581 -15.03 14.87 -7.58
N THR A 582 -15.87 14.30 -8.45
CA THR A 582 -15.66 14.31 -9.90
C THR A 582 -15.54 15.74 -10.46
N TYR A 583 -16.34 16.69 -9.96
CA TYR A 583 -16.21 18.09 -10.38
C TYR A 583 -14.84 18.68 -10.01
N ASN A 584 -14.33 18.40 -8.81
CA ASN A 584 -12.99 18.85 -8.41
C ASN A 584 -11.90 18.16 -9.23
N THR A 585 -12.00 16.85 -9.43
CA THR A 585 -10.93 16.04 -10.03
C THR A 585 -10.87 16.08 -11.55
N ASP A 586 -12.01 16.25 -12.23
CA ASP A 586 -12.11 16.16 -13.70
C ASP A 586 -12.55 17.45 -14.39
N VAL A 587 -13.12 18.44 -13.65
CA VAL A 587 -13.58 19.71 -14.24
C VAL A 587 -12.72 20.88 -13.80
N LEU A 588 -12.43 21.01 -12.50
CA LEU A 588 -11.53 22.05 -11.98
C LEU A 588 -10.04 21.69 -12.15
N ASN A 589 -9.75 20.39 -12.22
CA ASN A 589 -8.42 19.85 -12.40
C ASN A 589 -8.45 18.82 -13.54
N ASP A 590 -7.29 18.60 -14.15
CA ASP A 590 -7.13 17.60 -15.19
C ASP A 590 -6.71 16.28 -14.54
N TYR A 591 -7.46 15.22 -14.81
CA TYR A 591 -7.05 13.87 -14.44
C TYR A 591 -6.27 13.23 -15.59
N ASP A 592 -5.01 12.88 -15.31
CA ASP A 592 -4.21 11.99 -16.13
C ASP A 592 -3.88 10.72 -15.35
N SER A 593 -4.12 9.56 -15.96
CA SER A 593 -3.56 8.32 -15.41
C SER A 593 -2.05 8.27 -15.64
N GLY A 594 -1.33 7.44 -14.88
CA GLY A 594 0.09 7.19 -15.11
C GLY A 594 0.39 6.78 -16.56
N LYS A 595 -0.51 6.00 -17.18
CA LYS A 595 -0.42 5.62 -18.61
C LYS A 595 -0.59 6.81 -19.55
N ASP A 596 -1.43 7.79 -19.21
CA ASP A 596 -1.63 8.98 -20.03
C ASP A 596 -0.44 9.93 -19.92
N LEU A 597 0.14 10.10 -18.72
CA LEU A 597 1.39 10.82 -18.53
C LEU A 597 2.56 10.21 -19.32
N LEU A 598 2.65 8.88 -19.35
CA LEU A 598 3.63 8.17 -20.19
C LEU A 598 3.36 8.42 -21.68
N LYS A 599 2.11 8.38 -22.16
CA LYS A 599 1.79 8.70 -23.56
C LYS A 599 2.16 10.14 -23.91
N LEU A 600 1.93 11.10 -23.01
CA LEU A 600 2.32 12.51 -23.19
C LEU A 600 3.84 12.66 -23.29
N SER A 601 4.59 11.97 -22.43
CA SER A 601 6.06 11.94 -22.47
C SER A 601 6.58 11.28 -23.76
N ALA A 602 5.93 10.21 -24.23
CA ALA A 602 6.26 9.57 -25.51
C ALA A 602 5.95 10.48 -26.71
N LYS A 603 4.82 11.19 -26.67
CA LYS A 603 4.43 12.17 -27.68
C LYS A 603 5.46 13.31 -27.73
N TYR A 604 5.86 13.85 -26.57
CA TYR A 604 6.91 14.86 -26.47
C TYR A 604 8.18 14.45 -27.21
N GLU A 605 8.67 13.25 -26.92
CA GLU A 605 9.88 12.73 -27.56
C GLU A 605 9.70 12.53 -29.07
N ARG A 606 8.60 11.92 -29.52
CA ARG A 606 8.34 11.68 -30.95
C ARG A 606 8.20 12.97 -31.75
N ASP A 607 7.44 13.93 -31.23
CA ASP A 607 7.04 15.12 -31.97
C ASP A 607 8.16 16.17 -31.97
N TYR A 608 8.98 16.24 -30.92
CA TYR A 608 9.90 17.36 -30.73
C TYR A 608 11.39 17.00 -30.75
N LYS A 609 11.80 15.79 -30.36
CA LYS A 609 13.23 15.45 -30.20
C LYS A 609 14.02 15.60 -31.49
N ALA A 610 13.53 15.06 -32.60
CA ALA A 610 14.24 15.03 -33.88
C ALA A 610 14.58 16.45 -34.38
N THR A 611 13.68 17.40 -34.15
CA THR A 611 13.80 18.77 -34.64
C THR A 611 14.53 19.68 -33.64
N TRP A 612 14.26 19.53 -32.34
CA TRP A 612 14.62 20.54 -31.34
C TRP A 612 15.80 20.13 -30.45
N ALA A 613 16.05 18.84 -30.21
CA ALA A 613 17.07 18.40 -29.24
C ALA A 613 18.52 18.75 -29.63
N LYS A 614 18.81 18.90 -30.93
CA LYS A 614 20.16 19.24 -31.44
C LYS A 614 20.24 20.65 -32.03
N LYS A 615 19.14 21.39 -32.02
CA LYS A 615 19.06 22.68 -32.68
C LYS A 615 19.75 23.75 -31.82
N PRO A 616 20.60 24.61 -32.41
CA PRO A 616 21.21 25.73 -31.68
C PRO A 616 20.15 26.60 -31.02
N MET A 617 20.22 26.75 -29.70
CA MET A 617 19.35 27.60 -28.89
C MET A 617 20.13 28.77 -28.30
N PRO A 618 19.49 29.94 -28.10
CA PRO A 618 20.13 31.02 -27.38
C PRO A 618 20.28 30.61 -25.91
N ARG A 619 21.36 31.05 -25.28
CA ARG A 619 21.63 30.78 -23.85
C ARG A 619 21.06 31.89 -23.00
N ILE A 620 20.46 31.54 -21.87
CA ILE A 620 20.11 32.52 -20.85
C ILE A 620 21.40 33.06 -20.23
N THR A 621 21.57 34.37 -20.23
CA THR A 621 22.70 35.07 -19.58
C THR A 621 22.25 36.04 -18.49
N GLY A 622 20.97 36.34 -18.41
CA GLY A 622 20.41 37.18 -17.35
C GLY A 622 18.95 36.85 -17.11
N VAL A 623 18.54 36.89 -15.85
CA VAL A 623 17.20 36.58 -15.38
C VAL A 623 16.76 37.69 -14.42
N SER A 624 15.66 38.35 -14.77
CA SER A 624 14.98 39.31 -13.91
C SER A 624 13.56 38.82 -13.66
N LEU A 625 13.24 38.46 -12.41
CA LEU A 625 11.91 37.96 -12.04
C LEU A 625 11.12 38.94 -11.19
N ASP A 626 9.82 38.92 -11.40
CA ASP A 626 8.79 39.57 -10.60
C ASP A 626 7.77 38.50 -10.20
N VAL A 627 7.89 38.00 -8.97
CA VAL A 627 7.08 36.90 -8.45
C VAL A 627 6.05 37.47 -7.47
N SER A 628 4.78 37.15 -7.68
CA SER A 628 3.71 37.49 -6.76
C SER A 628 3.07 36.23 -6.20
N LEU A 629 3.23 36.02 -4.89
CA LEU A 629 2.71 34.87 -4.17
C LEU A 629 1.37 35.20 -3.50
N TYR A 630 0.38 34.32 -3.66
CA TYR A 630 -0.92 34.37 -2.96
C TYR A 630 -1.13 33.07 -2.16
N PRO A 631 -0.40 32.87 -1.05
CA PRO A 631 -0.42 31.65 -0.25
C PRO A 631 -1.81 31.18 0.17
N GLU A 632 -2.66 32.10 0.62
CA GLU A 632 -4.03 31.82 1.08
C GLU A 632 -4.93 31.20 0.00
N ARG A 633 -4.66 31.54 -1.26
CA ARG A 633 -5.39 31.00 -2.42
C ARG A 633 -4.66 29.84 -3.09
N ARG A 634 -3.42 29.56 -2.70
CA ARG A 634 -2.49 28.65 -3.37
C ARG A 634 -2.28 29.00 -4.85
N GLN A 635 -2.12 30.29 -5.10
CA GLN A 635 -1.92 30.84 -6.44
C GLN A 635 -0.66 31.69 -6.47
N TYR A 636 0.02 31.74 -7.60
CA TYR A 636 1.14 32.65 -7.79
C TYR A 636 1.27 33.08 -9.25
N THR A 637 1.89 34.22 -9.47
CA THR A 637 2.29 34.69 -10.79
C THR A 637 3.79 34.87 -10.86
N VAL A 638 4.38 34.50 -11.98
CA VAL A 638 5.79 34.66 -12.31
C VAL A 638 5.87 35.47 -13.58
N ALA A 639 6.10 36.76 -13.41
CA ALA A 639 6.47 37.64 -14.50
C ALA A 639 8.00 37.76 -14.54
N GLY A 640 8.57 37.98 -15.71
CA GLY A 640 10.01 38.11 -15.80
C GLY A 640 10.50 38.43 -17.19
N THR A 641 11.79 38.76 -17.26
CA THR A 641 12.51 38.99 -18.50
C THR A 641 13.82 38.20 -18.47
N TYR A 642 14.02 37.37 -19.50
CA TYR A 642 15.30 36.77 -19.79
C TYR A 642 16.09 37.63 -20.75
N ILE A 643 17.41 37.68 -20.53
CA ILE A 643 18.41 38.14 -21.49
C ILE A 643 18.98 36.89 -22.15
N LEU A 644 18.75 36.78 -23.45
CA LEU A 644 19.08 35.61 -24.26
C LEU A 644 20.21 35.98 -25.23
N LYS A 645 21.33 35.27 -25.18
CA LYS A 645 22.49 35.51 -26.05
C LYS A 645 22.74 34.32 -26.97
N ASN A 646 22.94 34.59 -28.25
CA ASN A 646 23.43 33.56 -29.16
C ASN A 646 24.94 33.34 -28.93
N LYS A 647 25.29 32.32 -28.15
CA LYS A 647 26.69 31.91 -27.94
C LYS A 647 27.19 30.91 -29.00
N THR A 648 26.37 30.60 -30.00
CA THR A 648 26.73 29.66 -31.07
C THR A 648 27.36 30.39 -32.25
N ALA A 649 28.01 29.65 -33.14
CA ALA A 649 28.63 30.21 -34.35
C ALA A 649 27.65 30.43 -35.51
N VAL A 650 26.36 30.08 -35.34
CA VAL A 650 25.35 30.15 -36.42
C VAL A 650 24.19 31.06 -36.03
N PRO A 651 23.55 31.76 -36.99
CA PRO A 651 22.35 32.54 -36.71
C PRO A 651 21.18 31.65 -36.24
N ILE A 652 20.40 32.13 -35.27
CA ILE A 652 19.24 31.42 -34.72
C ILE A 652 17.96 32.12 -35.18
N SER A 653 17.16 31.44 -35.98
CA SER A 653 15.88 31.97 -36.50
C SER A 653 14.65 31.43 -35.75
N GLU A 654 14.79 30.32 -35.03
CA GLU A 654 13.68 29.63 -34.38
C GLU A 654 14.08 29.18 -32.98
N VAL A 655 13.18 29.36 -32.02
CA VAL A 655 13.39 29.02 -30.61
C VAL A 655 12.21 28.20 -30.10
N ALA A 656 12.49 27.22 -29.24
CA ALA A 656 11.49 26.44 -28.52
C ALA A 656 11.49 26.80 -27.03
N LEU A 657 10.33 26.69 -26.40
CA LEU A 657 10.10 26.88 -24.98
C LEU A 657 9.37 25.66 -24.42
N ASP A 658 9.80 25.23 -23.23
CA ASP A 658 9.18 24.17 -22.44
C ASP A 658 8.84 24.74 -21.05
N PHE A 659 7.64 24.49 -20.53
CA PHE A 659 7.22 24.96 -19.21
C PHE A 659 6.05 24.13 -18.67
N ASN A 660 5.78 24.26 -17.37
CA ASN A 660 4.68 23.56 -16.73
C ASN A 660 3.33 23.88 -17.42
N ASN A 661 2.62 22.84 -17.87
CA ASN A 661 1.34 22.93 -18.56
C ASN A 661 0.19 23.43 -17.68
N ASP A 662 0.36 23.44 -16.35
CA ASP A 662 -0.60 24.04 -15.41
C ASP A 662 -0.57 25.58 -15.41
N TYR A 663 0.42 26.21 -16.06
CA TYR A 663 0.49 27.65 -16.15
C TYR A 663 -0.45 28.24 -17.20
N VAL A 664 -1.23 29.24 -16.77
CA VAL A 664 -1.91 30.16 -17.67
C VAL A 664 -0.90 31.20 -18.15
N VAL A 665 -0.60 31.20 -19.45
CA VAL A 665 0.30 32.17 -20.07
C VAL A 665 -0.45 33.47 -20.34
N LYS A 666 -0.23 34.50 -19.51
CA LYS A 666 -0.80 35.84 -19.68
C LYS A 666 0.00 36.67 -20.69
N LYS A 667 1.32 36.50 -20.72
CA LYS A 667 2.22 37.24 -21.62
C LYS A 667 3.40 36.36 -22.06
N MET A 668 3.79 36.49 -23.33
CA MET A 668 5.01 35.90 -23.89
C MET A 668 5.48 36.72 -25.09
N GLU A 669 6.38 37.67 -24.87
CA GLU A 669 6.84 38.65 -25.86
C GLU A 669 8.35 38.61 -26.06
N TRP A 670 8.76 38.63 -27.33
CA TRP A 670 10.16 38.62 -27.73
C TRP A 670 10.62 40.03 -28.12
N GLY A 671 11.84 40.40 -27.72
CA GLY A 671 12.45 41.69 -28.09
C GLY A 671 12.69 41.84 -29.60
N ILE A 672 12.92 40.71 -30.27
CA ILE A 672 12.81 40.61 -31.73
C ILE A 672 11.38 40.12 -32.02
N PRO A 673 10.57 40.82 -32.83
CA PRO A 673 9.23 40.38 -33.17
C PRO A 673 9.26 38.92 -33.64
N ALA A 674 8.45 38.06 -33.02
CA ALA A 674 8.45 36.63 -33.29
C ALA A 674 7.03 36.15 -33.55
N ARG A 675 6.88 35.23 -34.50
CA ARG A 675 5.62 34.57 -34.79
C ARG A 675 5.57 33.23 -34.06
N ALA A 676 4.52 32.99 -33.28
CA ALA A 676 4.30 31.69 -32.65
C ALA A 676 4.08 30.60 -33.72
N GLY A 677 4.73 29.46 -33.52
CA GLY A 677 4.58 28.24 -34.31
C GLY A 677 3.71 27.22 -33.59
N ILE A 678 4.32 26.11 -33.17
CA ILE A 678 3.64 25.05 -32.41
C ILE A 678 3.26 25.62 -31.04
N THR A 679 2.02 25.35 -30.61
CA THR A 679 1.55 25.65 -29.26
C THR A 679 0.81 24.43 -28.72
N ASP A 680 1.53 23.56 -28.01
CA ASP A 680 0.95 22.40 -27.34
C ASP A 680 0.70 22.74 -25.87
N THR A 681 -0.56 23.09 -25.57
CA THR A 681 -0.99 23.43 -24.21
C THR A 681 -1.07 22.21 -23.29
N ARG A 682 -1.18 20.99 -23.85
CA ARG A 682 -1.29 19.78 -23.03
C ARG A 682 0.06 19.34 -22.48
N ILE A 683 1.13 19.55 -23.26
CA ILE A 683 2.51 19.25 -22.87
C ILE A 683 3.19 20.46 -22.22
N GLY A 684 2.83 21.69 -22.64
CA GLY A 684 3.55 22.90 -22.23
C GLY A 684 4.72 23.24 -23.15
N PHE A 685 4.62 22.92 -24.45
CA PHE A 685 5.68 23.17 -25.44
C PHE A 685 5.25 24.22 -26.47
N ARG A 686 6.07 25.26 -26.67
CA ARG A 686 5.80 26.34 -27.64
C ARG A 686 7.01 26.63 -28.52
N THR A 687 6.79 27.01 -29.77
CA THR A 687 7.88 27.41 -30.68
C THR A 687 7.64 28.79 -31.27
N TYR A 688 8.72 29.48 -31.61
CA TYR A 688 8.71 30.84 -32.12
C TYR A 688 9.68 30.97 -33.28
N THR A 689 9.24 31.62 -34.37
CA THR A 689 10.11 32.02 -35.49
C THR A 689 10.35 33.53 -35.38
N LEU A 690 11.61 33.92 -35.21
CA LEU A 690 12.02 35.32 -35.12
C LEU A 690 11.90 35.99 -36.50
N SER A 691 11.39 37.22 -36.54
CA SER A 691 11.24 38.02 -37.78
C SER A 691 12.58 38.28 -38.48
N ARG A 692 13.68 38.29 -37.72
CA ARG A 692 15.05 38.23 -38.22
C ARG A 692 15.88 37.25 -37.39
N PRO A 693 16.85 36.53 -37.98
CA PRO A 693 17.74 35.65 -37.23
C PRO A 693 18.56 36.42 -36.20
N LEU A 694 18.68 35.86 -34.99
CA LEU A 694 19.57 36.32 -33.93
C LEU A 694 21.01 35.94 -34.29
N GLN A 695 21.86 36.93 -34.58
CA GLN A 695 23.23 36.68 -35.06
C GLN A 695 24.16 36.15 -33.95
N PRO A 696 25.25 35.43 -34.30
CA PRO A 696 26.27 35.04 -33.32
C PRO A 696 26.75 36.21 -32.46
N GLY A 697 26.75 36.04 -31.15
CA GLY A 697 27.10 37.08 -30.17
C GLY A 697 25.99 38.09 -29.87
N GLU A 698 24.93 38.15 -30.68
CA GLU A 698 23.79 39.05 -30.50
C GLU A 698 22.94 38.63 -29.29
N THR A 699 22.32 39.63 -28.65
CA THR A 699 21.45 39.47 -27.48
C THR A 699 20.04 39.94 -27.80
N THR A 700 19.04 39.24 -27.28
CA THR A 700 17.62 39.62 -27.33
C THR A 700 16.97 39.37 -25.97
N THR A 701 15.71 39.74 -25.81
CA THR A 701 14.95 39.55 -24.56
C THR A 701 13.73 38.67 -24.79
N LEU A 702 13.35 37.91 -23.75
CA LEU A 702 12.06 37.23 -23.67
C LEU A 702 11.35 37.67 -22.39
N THR A 703 10.23 38.35 -22.54
CA THR A 703 9.38 38.78 -21.42
C THR A 703 8.17 37.87 -21.30
N PHE A 704 7.92 37.34 -20.12
CA PHE A 704 6.82 36.42 -19.84
C PHE A 704 6.01 36.82 -18.61
N ASP A 705 4.77 36.37 -18.56
CA ASP A 705 3.88 36.44 -17.39
C ASP A 705 3.08 35.13 -17.34
N LEU A 706 3.39 34.32 -16.34
CA LEU A 706 2.82 33.00 -16.10
C LEU A 706 2.03 33.02 -14.79
N ALA A 707 0.88 32.36 -14.78
CA ALA A 707 0.05 32.29 -13.58
C ALA A 707 -0.35 30.85 -13.26
N TYR A 708 -0.15 30.44 -12.01
CA TYR A 708 -0.72 29.23 -11.44
C TYR A 708 -1.99 29.59 -10.68
N GLU A 709 -3.15 29.22 -11.23
CA GLU A 709 -4.46 29.67 -10.73
C GLU A 709 -5.45 28.50 -10.48
N LYS A 710 -4.97 27.24 -10.41
CA LYS A 710 -5.84 26.08 -10.21
C LYS A 710 -6.60 26.15 -8.87
N THR A 711 -7.84 25.65 -8.89
CA THR A 711 -8.74 25.63 -7.73
C THR A 711 -9.28 24.23 -7.47
N GLY A 712 -9.89 24.01 -6.30
CA GLY A 712 -10.33 22.68 -5.89
C GLY A 712 -9.15 21.77 -5.50
N PHE A 713 -9.29 20.48 -5.80
CA PHE A 713 -8.28 19.46 -5.57
C PHE A 713 -8.27 18.41 -6.71
N PRO A 714 -7.09 17.93 -7.15
CA PRO A 714 -6.97 16.85 -8.13
C PRO A 714 -7.31 15.49 -7.51
N ASN A 715 -7.36 14.43 -8.33
CA ASN A 715 -7.55 13.06 -7.83
C ASN A 715 -6.42 12.68 -6.86
N ASP A 716 -5.16 12.99 -7.19
CA ASP A 716 -4.01 12.83 -6.29
C ASP A 716 -2.93 13.86 -6.64
N ASN A 717 -1.81 13.87 -5.93
CA ASN A 717 -0.65 14.75 -6.17
C ASN A 717 -1.01 16.25 -6.12
N LEU A 718 -1.65 16.66 -5.01
CA LEU A 718 -1.93 18.07 -4.76
C LEU A 718 -0.64 18.90 -4.78
N ASN A 719 -0.61 20.00 -5.53
CA ASN A 719 0.54 20.90 -5.56
C ASN A 719 0.82 21.48 -4.16
N THR A 720 2.03 21.26 -3.65
CA THR A 720 2.51 21.76 -2.34
C THR A 720 3.62 22.80 -2.44
N ASP A 721 4.02 23.19 -3.66
CA ASP A 721 5.00 24.25 -3.93
C ASP A 721 4.54 25.59 -3.37
N ILE A 722 3.21 25.79 -3.25
CA ILE A 722 2.59 26.93 -2.59
C ILE A 722 1.55 26.48 -1.56
N ALA A 723 1.79 26.86 -0.31
CA ALA A 723 0.92 26.59 0.82
C ALA A 723 0.72 27.84 1.68
N ALA A 724 -0.30 27.84 2.53
CA ALA A 724 -0.65 29.00 3.36
C ALA A 724 0.51 29.48 4.24
N ASN A 725 1.30 28.55 4.80
CA ASN A 725 2.42 28.86 5.69
C ASN A 725 3.80 28.43 5.14
N GLY A 726 3.95 28.44 3.81
CA GLY A 726 5.23 28.12 3.18
C GLY A 726 5.10 28.00 1.66
N THR A 727 6.08 28.54 0.94
CA THR A 727 6.14 28.46 -0.52
C THR A 727 7.58 28.15 -0.90
N PHE A 728 7.77 27.22 -1.82
CA PHE A 728 9.07 26.83 -2.35
C PHE A 728 8.94 26.60 -3.86
N LEU A 729 9.53 27.47 -4.67
CA LEU A 729 9.38 27.45 -6.13
C LEU A 729 10.73 27.24 -6.81
N THR A 730 11.01 26.03 -7.28
CA THR A 730 12.27 25.78 -8.00
C THR A 730 12.12 26.13 -9.48
N MET A 731 12.93 27.08 -9.96
CA MET A 731 12.99 27.53 -11.36
C MET A 731 11.61 27.69 -12.02
N PRO A 732 10.71 28.55 -11.50
CA PRO A 732 9.31 28.59 -11.95
C PRO A 732 9.09 29.35 -13.27
N ALA A 733 10.11 29.43 -14.12
CA ALA A 733 10.12 30.18 -15.37
C ALA A 733 10.37 29.24 -16.58
N PRO A 734 10.12 29.68 -17.83
CA PRO A 734 10.26 28.81 -19.00
C PRO A 734 11.69 28.29 -19.19
N HIS A 735 11.80 27.05 -19.65
CA HIS A 735 13.05 26.44 -20.13
C HIS A 735 13.23 26.74 -21.62
N ILE A 736 14.45 27.08 -22.05
CA ILE A 736 14.74 27.32 -23.48
C ILE A 736 15.19 26.02 -24.16
N GLY A 737 14.43 25.58 -25.15
CA GLY A 737 14.75 24.41 -25.95
C GLY A 737 14.05 23.14 -25.48
N TYR A 738 14.57 22.00 -25.94
CA TYR A 738 14.05 20.67 -25.65
C TYR A 738 14.64 20.15 -24.33
N ARG A 739 13.78 19.61 -23.46
CA ARG A 739 14.12 19.13 -22.14
C ARG A 739 14.19 17.61 -22.10
N SER A 740 15.39 17.06 -21.94
CA SER A 740 15.59 15.61 -21.96
C SER A 740 14.98 14.90 -20.73
N GLU A 741 14.70 15.61 -19.65
CA GLU A 741 14.04 15.08 -18.44
C GLU A 741 12.55 14.76 -18.67
N SER A 742 11.92 15.38 -19.66
CA SER A 742 10.52 15.12 -20.06
C SER A 742 10.36 13.82 -20.86
N GLU A 743 11.47 13.12 -21.15
CA GLU A 743 11.47 11.81 -21.82
C GLU A 743 11.15 10.67 -20.84
N ILE A 744 10.57 9.59 -21.38
CA ILE A 744 10.40 8.35 -20.61
C ILE A 744 11.78 7.78 -20.25
N GLY A 745 12.05 7.66 -18.94
CA GLY A 745 13.29 7.07 -18.42
C GLY A 745 13.31 5.54 -18.42
N ASP A 746 12.16 4.89 -18.19
CA ASP A 746 12.07 3.44 -18.08
C ASP A 746 12.14 2.75 -19.46
N GLU A 747 13.08 1.83 -19.62
CA GLU A 747 13.38 1.18 -20.89
C GLU A 747 12.23 0.25 -21.39
N SER A 748 11.46 -0.36 -20.48
CA SER A 748 10.30 -1.18 -20.85
C SER A 748 9.17 -0.30 -21.37
N GLU A 749 8.89 0.81 -20.69
CA GLU A 749 7.90 1.79 -21.12
C GLU A 749 8.29 2.45 -22.45
N ARG A 750 9.58 2.72 -22.68
CA ARG A 750 10.06 3.21 -23.98
C ARG A 750 9.75 2.22 -25.09
N LYS A 751 10.03 0.93 -24.89
CA LYS A 751 9.75 -0.11 -25.87
C LYS A 751 8.24 -0.25 -26.13
N LYS A 752 7.40 -0.20 -25.08
CA LYS A 752 5.93 -0.16 -25.20
C LYS A 752 5.45 0.96 -26.13
N GLN A 753 6.11 2.12 -26.05
CA GLN A 753 5.78 3.31 -26.82
C GLN A 753 6.47 3.37 -28.20
N GLY A 754 7.24 2.33 -28.57
CA GLY A 754 8.00 2.27 -29.83
C GLY A 754 9.18 3.24 -29.89
N LEU A 755 9.70 3.66 -28.73
CA LEU A 755 10.82 4.60 -28.63
C LEU A 755 12.16 3.85 -28.64
N PRO A 756 13.23 4.43 -29.23
CA PRO A 756 14.56 3.86 -29.16
C PRO A 756 15.10 3.87 -27.72
N PRO A 757 16.07 3.00 -27.38
CA PRO A 757 16.75 3.03 -26.09
C PRO A 757 17.33 4.42 -25.78
N ARG A 758 17.31 4.84 -24.50
CA ARG A 758 18.03 6.08 -24.14
C ARG A 758 19.53 5.87 -24.31
N PRO A 759 20.25 6.84 -24.91
CA PRO A 759 21.69 6.81 -24.87
C PRO A 759 22.16 6.84 -23.42
N ARG A 760 23.22 6.10 -23.11
CA ARG A 760 23.89 6.22 -21.81
C ARG A 760 24.39 7.66 -21.63
N ARG A 761 24.61 8.08 -20.38
CA ARG A 761 25.31 9.35 -20.12
C ARG A 761 26.54 9.45 -21.00
N ALA A 762 26.74 10.64 -21.56
CA ALA A 762 27.91 10.90 -22.38
C ALA A 762 29.19 10.54 -21.60
N PRO A 763 30.18 9.92 -22.26
CA PRO A 763 31.44 9.62 -21.60
C PRO A 763 32.13 10.91 -21.16
N VAL A 764 32.90 10.85 -20.07
CA VAL A 764 33.63 12.02 -19.52
C VAL A 764 34.55 12.68 -20.56
N SER A 765 35.00 11.94 -21.56
CA SER A 765 35.81 12.44 -22.68
C SER A 765 35.02 13.31 -23.67
N ASP A 766 33.69 13.23 -23.71
CA ASP A 766 32.85 14.01 -24.62
C ASP A 766 33.01 15.51 -24.34
N LYS A 767 33.57 16.24 -25.32
CA LYS A 767 33.83 17.69 -25.19
C LYS A 767 32.57 18.53 -25.33
N ALA A 768 31.57 18.05 -26.07
CA ALA A 768 30.32 18.76 -26.29
C ALA A 768 29.42 18.64 -25.04
N ALA A 769 29.31 17.44 -24.46
CA ALA A 769 28.56 17.24 -23.22
C ALA A 769 29.13 18.07 -22.05
N ARG A 770 30.46 18.27 -22.02
CA ARG A 770 31.15 19.11 -21.01
C ARG A 770 30.92 20.61 -21.16
N GLN A 771 30.25 21.07 -22.21
CA GLN A 771 29.85 22.47 -22.33
C GLN A 771 28.62 22.80 -21.48
N ASN A 772 27.92 21.79 -20.94
CA ASN A 772 26.75 21.97 -20.08
C ASN A 772 27.02 21.46 -18.66
N PRO A 773 26.58 22.17 -17.61
CA PRO A 773 26.50 21.62 -16.27
C PRO A 773 25.41 20.53 -16.19
N TYR A 774 25.44 19.70 -15.14
CA TYR A 774 24.42 18.67 -14.95
C TYR A 774 23.04 19.23 -14.55
N ILE A 775 22.95 20.53 -14.26
CA ILE A 775 21.76 21.21 -13.73
C ILE A 775 20.92 21.89 -14.82
N SER A 776 21.56 22.47 -15.84
CA SER A 776 20.89 23.23 -16.91
C SER A 776 21.67 23.05 -18.22
N ASP A 777 20.96 22.87 -19.33
CA ASP A 777 21.52 22.81 -20.68
C ASP A 777 21.08 24.01 -21.55
N ASP A 778 20.31 24.94 -20.98
CA ASP A 778 19.80 26.15 -21.60
C ASP A 778 20.50 27.45 -21.12
N ALA A 779 21.39 27.34 -20.14
CA ALA A 779 22.14 28.45 -19.57
C ALA A 779 23.55 28.03 -19.14
N ASP A 780 24.38 29.04 -18.87
CA ASP A 780 25.69 28.86 -18.22
C ASP A 780 25.63 29.52 -16.83
N TRP A 781 26.43 30.58 -16.64
CA TRP A 781 26.27 31.55 -15.56
C TRP A 781 25.34 32.67 -16.00
N ILE A 782 24.47 33.11 -15.09
CA ILE A 782 23.47 34.15 -15.31
C ILE A 782 23.64 35.30 -14.32
N ASP A 783 23.39 36.52 -14.79
CA ASP A 783 23.07 37.64 -13.90
C ASP A 783 21.66 37.42 -13.34
N PHE A 784 21.50 37.42 -12.01
CA PHE A 784 20.22 37.12 -11.37
C PHE A 784 19.71 38.28 -10.52
N GLU A 785 18.44 38.61 -10.73
CA GLU A 785 17.69 39.55 -9.92
C GLU A 785 16.24 39.09 -9.79
N ALA A 786 15.66 39.21 -8.59
CA ALA A 786 14.27 38.85 -8.34
C ALA A 786 13.60 39.84 -7.39
N THR A 787 12.38 40.23 -7.73
CA THR A 787 11.46 40.91 -6.83
C THR A 787 10.35 39.94 -6.45
N VAL A 788 10.20 39.66 -5.16
CA VAL A 788 9.17 38.74 -4.65
C VAL A 788 8.19 39.51 -3.76
N ARG A 789 6.90 39.37 -4.05
CA ARG A 789 5.79 39.95 -3.29
C ARG A 789 4.99 38.86 -2.61
N THR A 790 4.74 39.03 -1.32
CA THR A 790 3.94 38.09 -0.54
C THR A 790 3.10 38.82 0.51
N VAL A 791 2.30 38.07 1.27
CA VAL A 791 1.49 38.58 2.37
C VAL A 791 2.36 39.19 3.49
N PRO A 792 1.86 40.18 4.27
CA PRO A 792 2.67 40.89 5.26
C PRO A 792 3.35 40.01 6.32
N GLY A 793 2.74 38.88 6.67
CA GLY A 793 3.27 37.94 7.67
C GLY A 793 4.44 37.07 7.18
N GLN A 794 4.80 37.12 5.90
CA GLN A 794 5.84 36.27 5.32
C GLN A 794 7.07 37.08 4.89
N ILE A 795 8.22 36.42 4.93
CA ILE A 795 9.49 36.93 4.40
C ILE A 795 9.81 36.09 3.17
N ALA A 796 9.97 36.74 2.02
CA ALA A 796 10.42 36.06 0.82
C ALA A 796 11.94 36.07 0.76
N LEU A 797 12.52 34.93 0.40
CA LEU A 797 13.95 34.76 0.15
C LEU A 797 14.14 34.32 -1.30
N ALA A 798 15.15 34.86 -1.96
CA ALA A 798 15.61 34.44 -3.27
C ALA A 798 17.14 34.58 -3.31
N PRO A 799 17.85 33.92 -4.26
CA PRO A 799 19.28 34.09 -4.40
C PRO A 799 19.69 35.56 -4.59
N GLY A 800 20.74 36.00 -3.88
CA GLY A 800 21.23 37.38 -3.93
C GLY A 800 21.18 38.11 -2.61
N TYR A 801 21.72 39.32 -2.63
CA TYR A 801 21.68 40.24 -1.49
C TYR A 801 20.41 41.06 -1.55
N LEU A 802 19.74 41.22 -0.39
CA LEU A 802 18.56 42.06 -0.26
C LEU A 802 18.94 43.52 -0.58
N GLN A 803 18.43 44.03 -1.69
CA GLN A 803 18.65 45.40 -2.16
C GLN A 803 17.63 46.36 -1.55
N LYS A 804 16.38 45.91 -1.45
CA LYS A 804 15.27 46.73 -0.99
C LYS A 804 14.16 45.87 -0.40
N GLU A 805 13.61 46.35 0.71
CA GLU A 805 12.36 45.86 1.30
C GLU A 805 11.37 47.02 1.39
N TRP A 806 10.12 46.81 0.98
CA TRP A 806 9.05 47.79 1.13
C TRP A 806 7.68 47.14 1.24
N THR A 807 6.66 47.93 1.58
CA THR A 807 5.26 47.51 1.54
C THR A 807 4.54 48.27 0.44
N GLU A 808 3.75 47.57 -0.37
CA GLU A 808 2.98 48.12 -1.48
C GLU A 808 1.63 47.39 -1.58
N ASN A 809 0.52 48.14 -1.66
CA ASN A 809 -0.83 47.58 -1.75
C ASN A 809 -1.15 46.52 -0.68
N GLY A 810 -0.67 46.75 0.56
CA GLY A 810 -0.87 45.81 1.67
C GLY A 810 -0.07 44.50 1.57
N ARG A 811 0.94 44.43 0.69
CA ARG A 811 1.84 43.27 0.50
C ARG A 811 3.27 43.68 0.80
N ARG A 812 4.08 42.74 1.31
CA ARG A 812 5.52 42.94 1.51
C ARG A 812 6.28 42.52 0.26
N CYS A 813 7.25 43.34 -0.11
CA CYS A 813 8.02 43.23 -1.34
C CYS A 813 9.51 43.19 -1.00
N PHE A 814 10.22 42.24 -1.58
CA PHE A 814 11.66 42.04 -1.37
C PHE A 814 12.36 41.97 -2.73
N ARG A 815 13.40 42.78 -2.92
CA ARG A 815 14.23 42.76 -4.13
C ARG A 815 15.60 42.22 -3.80
N TYR A 816 15.98 41.11 -4.43
CA TYR A 816 17.28 40.46 -4.32
C TYR A 816 18.05 40.59 -5.61
N LYS A 817 19.36 40.80 -5.50
CA LYS A 817 20.27 40.87 -6.64
C LYS A 817 21.61 40.23 -6.30
N MET A 818 22.14 39.43 -7.21
CA MET A 818 23.51 38.94 -7.11
C MET A 818 24.51 40.00 -7.58
N ASP A 819 25.66 40.07 -6.93
CA ASP A 819 26.81 40.90 -7.34
C ASP A 819 27.75 40.18 -8.33
N ALA A 820 27.61 38.85 -8.45
CA ALA A 820 28.33 38.01 -9.38
C ALA A 820 27.39 37.02 -10.09
N PRO A 821 27.71 36.60 -11.33
CA PRO A 821 26.92 35.59 -12.02
C PRO A 821 26.81 34.29 -11.23
N ILE A 822 25.63 33.67 -11.23
CA ILE A 822 25.34 32.39 -10.58
C ILE A 822 24.95 31.33 -11.59
N LEU A 823 24.99 30.05 -11.20
CA LEU A 823 24.41 28.99 -12.02
C LEU A 823 22.91 29.24 -12.20
N ASN A 824 22.32 28.87 -13.34
CA ASN A 824 20.87 28.97 -13.60
C ASN A 824 20.07 27.95 -12.76
N PHE A 825 20.07 28.16 -11.45
CA PHE A 825 19.39 27.37 -10.45
C PHE A 825 19.00 28.29 -9.30
N TYR A 826 17.71 28.54 -9.17
CA TYR A 826 17.15 29.43 -8.16
C TYR A 826 15.82 28.86 -7.65
N THR A 827 15.53 29.15 -6.39
CA THR A 827 14.40 28.61 -5.60
C THR A 827 13.62 29.71 -4.91
#